data_AF-A0A510PDU3-F1
#
_entry.id   AF-A0A510PDU3-F1
#
_cell.length_a   1.000
_cell.length_b   1.000
_cell.length_c   1.000
_cell.angle_alpha   90.00
_cell.angle_beta   90.00
_cell.angle_gamma   90.00
#
_symmetry.space_group_name_H-M   'P 1'
#
loop_
_entity.id
_entity.type
_entity.pdbx_description
1 polymer ?
#
loop_
_entity_poly.entity_id
_entity_poly.type
_entity_poly.pdbx_seq_one_letter_code
_entity_poly.pdbx_strand_id
1 'polypeptide(L)'
;MAEIKRPNYFTSEFLVEKDFIDEQTYHRDMRYRHNQLLHSWGVVDGLIVSKTGDKQVTISPGIAINKEGKEIILPSDPPPQPLNLTGTGDIYVTIEYQDVKDEADKDTTSGVTDQYRRITERPLVKSTTSPPSNDGTLILLAKVTLANDKIEGNPDNSVRTFASAKIASGKVTIDQLADNSVNAAKIIDGSVGTNELANTAVTVDKLADNSVNAAKIIDGSVGTNELANTAVTVDKLADNSVNAAKIIDGSVGTNELANTAVTVDKLADNSVNAAKIIDGSVGTNELANGAVNVNKLADNSVNAAKIIDGSVGTNELANGAVTVDKLADNSVNAAKIIDGSVGTNELANGAVTVDKLADNSVNAAKIIDGSVGTNELANGAVTVDKLADNSVNAAKIIDGSVGTNELANGAVTVDKLADNSVNAAKIIDGSVGTNELANGAVNLDKLADNSVNAAKIIDGSVGTNELANGAVNLDKLADNSVNAAKIIDGSVGTNELANTAVTLEKLADNSVNAAKIIDGSVGTNELANGAVNAYKLSPLQVQGEGFQRCLYTNSSASSNDLSIAPLAYGIQNSANASTAAVGTTSNFSYAQSFGISNNANASTTASEYSNVYSYGISSSANASSTASGSQIDNNYYYTYAQSYGVSASANASTTGKLSNAMSYGVQGNASANSQLSNAISYGVQGSASATSTEQYAISYGVFGSAYASQERAQTYGVYSFGNAGQSYSNSPVYGVYAQGYFYGSTPTQIKSPIYGVYARSDVYNATQVNSSIYGVSGEVSVTATEIKYPVYGVYGSAYASQANSRAYGVYAAANNGVPLYVAGKAIITGGVSSGHITDRFINRSGQRLRTGDVVKLKGTPIARFQGENNNVPIPEVTLADQENDNKVIGIVDSEAIPGPEVPDTRIGADDPTFIEDGGDLYVVILGAYAHCKVDATEAPIEVGDLLTSSNNPGHAKKATDPKLGSIIGKALEPLEQGTGYIAVFVNIQ
;
A
#
# COMPACT_ATOMS: atom_id res chain seq x y z
N MET A 1 148.22 45.53 14.75
CA MET A 1 149.69 45.40 14.86
C MET A 1 150.33 46.53 14.06
N ALA A 2 151.49 47.05 14.46
CA ALA A 2 152.19 48.11 13.73
C ALA A 2 152.78 47.61 12.40
N GLU A 3 153.12 48.51 11.48
CA GLU A 3 153.85 48.16 10.25
C GLU A 3 155.27 47.66 10.59
N ILE A 4 155.81 46.71 9.81
CA ILE A 4 157.23 46.29 9.89
C ILE A 4 157.94 46.75 8.63
N LYS A 5 159.15 47.29 8.80
CA LYS A 5 160.08 47.63 7.72
C LYS A 5 161.36 46.81 7.89
N ARG A 6 161.99 46.46 6.77
CA ARG A 6 163.30 45.76 6.73
C ARG A 6 164.31 46.63 5.97
N PRO A 7 165.61 46.58 6.28
CA PRO A 7 166.64 47.17 5.44
C PRO A 7 166.63 46.59 4.02
N ASN A 8 167.15 47.36 3.07
CA ASN A 8 167.27 46.97 1.67
C ASN A 8 168.61 47.47 1.13
N TYR A 9 169.65 46.66 1.32
CA TYR A 9 171.02 47.01 0.96
C TYR A 9 171.22 47.10 -0.56
N PHE A 10 172.07 48.04 -1.00
CA PHE A 10 172.48 48.15 -2.40
C PHE A 10 174.00 48.40 -2.56
N THR A 11 174.50 48.18 -3.77
CA THR A 11 175.94 48.27 -4.06
C THR A 11 176.49 49.67 -3.78
N SER A 12 177.61 49.72 -3.07
CA SER A 12 178.31 50.96 -2.66
C SER A 12 177.60 51.82 -1.60
N GLU A 13 176.58 51.29 -0.92
CA GLU A 13 175.99 51.92 0.27
C GLU A 13 177.00 51.94 1.45
N PHE A 14 177.11 53.07 2.14
CA PHE A 14 177.96 53.21 3.33
C PHE A 14 177.13 52.93 4.58
N LEU A 15 177.25 51.71 5.11
CA LEU A 15 176.48 51.25 6.26
C LEU A 15 176.92 51.94 7.55
N VAL A 16 175.94 52.47 8.30
CA VAL A 16 176.14 53.04 9.64
C VAL A 16 175.48 52.15 10.71
N GLU A 17 175.79 52.41 11.98
CA GLU A 17 175.25 51.68 13.14
C GLU A 17 173.72 51.48 13.07
N LYS A 18 172.99 52.50 12.63
CA LYS A 18 171.53 52.50 12.53
C LYS A 18 170.98 51.41 11.60
N ASP A 19 171.68 51.11 10.50
CA ASP A 19 171.22 50.15 9.49
C ASP A 19 171.30 48.71 10.02
N PHE A 20 172.33 48.42 10.81
CA PHE A 20 172.49 47.13 11.50
C PHE A 20 171.50 46.96 12.65
N ILE A 21 171.20 48.03 13.41
CA ILE A 21 170.17 48.03 14.46
C ILE A 21 168.79 47.76 13.85
N ASP A 22 168.47 48.35 12.70
CA ASP A 22 167.19 48.15 12.01
C ASP A 22 167.08 46.73 11.43
N GLU A 23 168.17 46.14 10.93
CA GLU A 23 168.19 44.73 10.49
C GLU A 23 167.90 43.77 11.66
N GLN A 24 168.61 43.94 12.77
CA GLN A 24 168.42 43.13 13.97
C GLN A 24 167.01 43.26 14.53
N THR A 25 166.47 44.49 14.57
CA THR A 25 165.09 44.76 15.01
C THR A 25 164.06 44.09 14.12
N TYR A 26 164.24 44.14 12.79
CA TYR A 26 163.35 43.47 11.83
C TYR A 26 163.23 41.96 12.11
N HIS A 27 164.37 41.27 12.23
CA HIS A 27 164.40 39.82 12.45
C HIS A 27 163.77 39.42 13.78
N ARG A 28 164.08 40.16 14.85
CA ARG A 28 163.53 39.93 16.19
C ARG A 28 162.02 40.13 16.23
N ASP A 29 161.53 41.26 15.72
CA ASP A 29 160.11 41.62 15.79
C ASP A 29 159.23 40.71 14.89
N MET A 30 159.76 40.22 13.76
CA MET A 30 159.10 39.20 12.94
C MET A 30 158.93 37.87 13.68
N ARG A 31 159.97 37.41 14.40
CA ARG A 31 159.94 36.17 15.19
C ARG A 31 158.92 36.27 16.34
N TYR A 32 158.91 37.39 17.06
CA TYR A 32 157.95 37.65 18.13
C TYR A 32 156.50 37.62 17.63
N ARG A 33 156.20 38.21 16.46
CA ARG A 33 154.84 38.15 15.88
C ARG A 33 154.40 36.76 15.45
N HIS A 34 155.30 35.94 14.91
CA HIS A 34 155.01 34.55 14.57
C HIS A 34 154.51 33.80 15.83
N ASN A 35 155.29 33.92 16.91
CA ASN A 35 154.97 33.33 18.21
C ASN A 35 153.64 33.84 18.77
N GLN A 36 153.38 35.16 18.73
CA GLN A 36 152.12 35.74 19.23
C GLN A 36 150.86 35.33 18.46
N LEU A 37 150.95 35.17 17.13
CA LEU A 37 149.78 34.92 16.28
C LEU A 37 149.43 33.44 16.17
N LEU A 38 150.43 32.57 16.01
CA LEU A 38 150.22 31.14 15.76
C LEU A 38 150.24 30.31 17.04
N HIS A 39 150.88 30.80 18.11
CA HIS A 39 150.99 30.10 19.39
C HIS A 39 150.35 30.89 20.54
N SER A 40 149.95 30.21 21.62
CA SER A 40 149.79 30.83 22.93
C SER A 40 151.13 30.94 23.66
N TRP A 41 151.19 31.79 24.68
CA TRP A 41 152.35 31.88 25.57
C TRP A 41 152.34 30.75 26.61
N GLY A 42 153.50 30.46 27.19
CA GLY A 42 153.68 29.40 28.17
C GLY A 42 155.02 28.67 28.00
N VAL A 43 155.20 27.60 28.79
CA VAL A 43 156.28 26.63 28.58
C VAL A 43 156.03 25.89 27.26
N VAL A 44 157.04 25.81 26.41
CA VAL A 44 157.01 25.05 25.15
C VAL A 44 157.61 23.67 25.39
N ASP A 45 158.80 23.61 26.01
CA ASP A 45 159.46 22.36 26.40
C ASP A 45 160.44 22.57 27.58
N GLY A 46 160.69 21.51 28.35
CA GLY A 46 161.64 21.49 29.45
C GLY A 46 161.26 22.38 30.64
N LEU A 47 162.23 23.15 31.14
CA LEU A 47 162.11 24.10 32.26
C LEU A 47 161.48 23.49 33.54
N ILE A 48 161.82 22.24 33.84
CA ILE A 48 161.34 21.51 35.01
C ILE A 48 162.12 21.94 36.24
N VAL A 49 161.43 22.36 37.31
CA VAL A 49 162.07 22.72 38.59
C VAL A 49 162.25 21.47 39.45
N SER A 50 163.47 21.25 39.94
CA SER A 50 163.87 20.10 40.75
C SER A 50 164.60 20.53 42.01
N LYS A 51 164.38 19.85 43.15
CA LYS A 51 165.09 20.12 44.41
C LYS A 51 166.53 19.63 44.35
N THR A 52 167.49 20.45 44.77
CA THR A 52 168.94 20.12 44.76
C THR A 52 169.67 20.40 46.06
N GLY A 53 169.06 21.13 47.00
CA GLY A 53 169.55 21.29 48.36
C GLY A 53 168.42 21.65 49.31
N ASP A 54 168.72 21.96 50.57
CA ASP A 54 167.66 22.29 51.54
C ASP A 54 166.91 23.57 51.16
N LYS A 55 167.59 24.63 50.72
CA LYS A 55 166.96 25.85 50.15
C LYS A 55 167.26 26.06 48.67
N GLN A 56 167.59 25.00 47.93
CA GLN A 56 168.07 25.11 46.55
C GLN A 56 167.25 24.26 45.57
N VAL A 57 166.97 24.85 44.42
CA VAL A 57 166.39 24.17 43.25
C VAL A 57 167.28 24.38 42.02
N THR A 58 167.30 23.43 41.10
CA THR A 58 167.77 23.64 39.73
C THR A 58 166.59 23.57 38.77
N ILE A 59 166.73 24.25 37.64
CA ILE A 59 165.74 24.28 36.58
C ILE A 59 166.39 23.57 35.39
N SER A 60 165.71 22.58 34.81
CA SER A 60 166.23 21.89 33.62
C SER A 60 166.34 22.88 32.44
N PRO A 61 167.28 22.67 31.51
CA PRO A 61 167.26 23.37 30.23
C PRO A 61 165.90 23.25 29.54
N GLY A 62 165.57 24.21 28.68
CA GLY A 62 164.29 24.26 27.99
C GLY A 62 163.95 25.65 27.46
N ILE A 63 162.72 25.79 26.96
CA ILE A 63 162.23 26.99 26.28
C ILE A 63 160.79 27.31 26.67
N ALA A 64 160.53 28.59 26.94
CA ALA A 64 159.20 29.17 27.07
C ALA A 64 159.03 30.34 26.12
N ILE A 65 157.78 30.67 25.81
CA ILE A 65 157.41 31.86 25.04
C ILE A 65 156.56 32.76 25.95
N ASN A 66 156.94 34.02 26.09
CA ASN A 66 156.17 35.00 26.87
C ASN A 66 155.05 35.66 26.02
N LYS A 67 154.17 36.46 26.64
CA LYS A 67 153.04 37.11 25.95
C LYS A 67 153.46 38.07 24.83
N GLU A 68 154.65 38.66 24.91
CA GLU A 68 155.24 39.48 23.84
C GLU A 68 155.78 38.63 22.66
N GLY A 69 155.79 37.30 22.77
CA GLY A 69 156.36 36.39 21.77
C GLY A 69 157.87 36.16 21.92
N LYS A 70 158.49 36.66 22.99
CA LYS A 70 159.91 36.48 23.28
C LYS A 70 160.18 35.04 23.72
N GLU A 71 161.27 34.48 23.21
CA GLU A 71 161.74 33.16 23.58
C GLU A 71 162.67 33.25 24.79
N ILE A 72 162.31 32.56 25.86
CA ILE A 72 163.09 32.46 27.09
C ILE A 72 163.76 31.08 27.06
N ILE A 73 165.05 31.07 26.70
CA ILE A 73 165.84 29.85 26.56
C ILE A 73 166.75 29.70 27.77
N LEU A 74 166.62 28.60 28.52
CA LEU A 74 167.61 28.20 29.52
C LEU A 74 168.56 27.17 28.90
N PRO A 75 169.82 27.54 28.58
CA PRO A 75 170.76 26.62 27.93
C PRO A 75 171.28 25.54 28.89
N SER A 76 171.90 24.51 28.33
CA SER A 76 172.53 23.42 29.08
C SER A 76 174.00 23.68 29.47
N ASP A 77 174.64 24.68 28.87
CA ASP A 77 176.05 25.05 29.10
C ASP A 77 176.17 26.59 29.19
N PRO A 78 176.72 27.17 30.28
CA PRO A 78 177.11 26.49 31.52
C PRO A 78 175.90 25.82 32.20
N PRO A 79 176.11 24.73 32.96
CA PRO A 79 175.02 23.99 33.59
C PRO A 79 174.21 24.90 34.55
N PRO A 80 172.86 24.78 34.57
CA PRO A 80 172.00 25.62 35.40
C PRO A 80 172.43 25.62 36.87
N GLN A 81 172.80 26.81 37.37
CA GLN A 81 173.26 26.97 38.75
C GLN A 81 172.08 26.81 39.72
N PRO A 82 172.30 26.25 40.93
CA PRO A 82 171.25 26.15 41.94
C PRO A 82 170.72 27.53 42.35
N LEU A 83 169.43 27.75 42.16
CA LEU A 83 168.71 28.93 42.65
C LEU A 83 168.48 28.78 44.15
N ASN A 84 169.08 29.67 44.94
CA ASN A 84 168.79 29.79 46.37
C ASN A 84 167.41 30.44 46.56
N LEU A 85 166.50 29.72 47.21
CA LEU A 85 165.18 30.22 47.57
C LEU A 85 165.25 31.00 48.89
N THR A 86 164.59 32.16 48.94
CA THR A 86 164.52 33.02 50.12
C THR A 86 163.07 33.25 50.57
N GLY A 87 162.86 33.33 51.88
CA GLY A 87 161.54 33.42 52.51
C GLY A 87 161.10 32.12 53.20
N THR A 88 159.81 32.05 53.55
CA THR A 88 159.13 30.91 54.17
C THR A 88 157.72 30.77 53.57
N GLY A 89 157.14 29.57 53.59
CA GLY A 89 155.86 29.28 52.96
C GLY A 89 155.97 28.95 51.47
N ASP A 90 154.93 29.23 50.69
CA ASP A 90 154.92 28.97 49.25
C ASP A 90 155.79 29.97 48.48
N ILE A 91 156.79 29.43 47.77
CA ILE A 91 157.70 30.15 46.89
C ILE A 91 157.40 29.80 45.43
N TYR A 92 157.33 30.81 44.58
CA TYR A 92 157.05 30.66 43.16
C TYR A 92 158.34 30.84 42.38
N VAL A 93 158.74 29.81 41.64
CA VAL A 93 159.92 29.85 40.77
C VAL A 93 159.47 30.31 39.40
N THR A 94 159.98 31.46 38.96
CA THR A 94 159.62 32.10 37.70
C THR A 94 160.84 32.28 36.81
N ILE A 95 160.59 32.37 35.52
CA ILE A 95 161.60 32.74 34.52
C ILE A 95 161.09 33.89 33.66
N GLU A 96 161.95 34.86 33.39
CA GLU A 96 161.66 36.01 32.53
C GLU A 96 162.79 36.24 31.52
N TYR A 97 162.47 36.94 30.45
CA TYR A 97 163.45 37.40 29.45
C TYR A 97 164.17 38.65 29.96
N GLN A 98 165.50 38.71 29.83
CA GLN A 98 166.28 39.93 30.03
C GLN A 98 167.33 40.14 28.93
N ASP A 99 167.58 41.40 28.58
CA ASP A 99 168.73 41.83 27.78
C ASP A 99 169.88 42.17 28.72
N VAL A 100 170.98 41.40 28.68
CA VAL A 100 172.15 41.61 29.56
C VAL A 100 173.30 42.25 28.80
N LYS A 101 173.86 43.32 29.37
CA LYS A 101 175.11 43.95 28.92
C LYS A 101 176.25 43.43 29.80
N ASP A 102 177.00 42.45 29.31
CA ASP A 102 178.12 41.86 30.06
C ASP A 102 179.33 42.81 30.09
N GLU A 103 179.91 43.06 31.26
CA GLU A 103 181.13 43.90 31.40
C GLU A 103 182.32 43.39 30.57
N ALA A 104 182.35 42.10 30.21
CA ALA A 104 183.36 41.52 29.33
C ALA A 104 183.25 41.97 27.86
N ASP A 105 182.05 42.37 27.41
CA ASP A 105 181.80 42.92 26.06
C ASP A 105 181.82 44.46 26.05
N LYS A 106 182.10 45.11 27.18
CA LYS A 106 182.19 46.57 27.33
C LYS A 106 183.40 47.11 26.57
N ASP A 107 183.22 48.22 25.86
CA ASP A 107 184.34 48.82 25.12
C ASP A 107 185.29 49.56 26.06
N THR A 108 186.54 49.11 26.15
CA THR A 108 187.58 49.70 27.01
C THR A 108 188.41 50.78 26.29
N THR A 109 187.98 51.24 25.11
CA THR A 109 188.69 52.28 24.34
C THR A 109 188.55 53.64 25.03
N SER A 110 189.69 54.27 25.33
CA SER A 110 189.72 55.54 26.08
C SER A 110 188.94 56.65 25.37
N GLY A 111 187.89 57.14 26.04
CA GLY A 111 186.97 58.18 25.51
C GLY A 111 185.55 57.71 25.25
N VAL A 112 185.28 56.39 25.26
CA VAL A 112 183.92 55.83 25.17
C VAL A 112 183.44 55.44 26.57
N THR A 113 182.24 55.86 26.95
CA THR A 113 181.60 55.47 28.22
C THR A 113 180.31 54.72 27.98
N ASP A 114 180.18 53.57 28.64
CA ASP A 114 178.95 52.76 28.76
C ASP A 114 178.38 52.18 27.46
N GLN A 115 179.26 51.90 26.48
CA GLN A 115 178.95 51.12 25.29
C GLN A 115 179.47 49.68 25.40
N TYR A 116 178.72 48.75 24.79
CA TYR A 116 178.96 47.31 24.84
C TYR A 116 178.85 46.76 23.41
N ARG A 117 179.78 45.90 23.02
CA ARG A 117 179.89 45.35 21.66
C ARG A 117 178.84 44.26 21.38
N ARG A 118 178.18 43.75 22.42
CA ARG A 118 177.14 42.72 22.36
C ARG A 118 176.08 42.95 23.43
N ILE A 119 174.89 42.43 23.18
CA ILE A 119 173.82 42.25 24.15
C ILE A 119 173.55 40.74 24.19
N THR A 120 173.58 40.16 25.39
CA THR A 120 173.26 38.74 25.59
C THR A 120 171.80 38.62 26.02
N GLU A 121 170.95 38.07 25.14
CA GLU A 121 169.61 37.63 25.54
C GLU A 121 169.75 36.51 26.56
N ARG A 122 169.27 36.69 27.79
CA ARG A 122 169.37 35.68 28.86
C ARG A 122 168.04 35.44 29.56
N PRO A 123 167.83 34.22 30.07
CA PRO A 123 166.82 33.99 31.08
C PRO A 123 167.26 34.66 32.39
N LEU A 124 166.28 35.15 33.15
CA LEU A 124 166.44 35.48 34.55
C LEU A 124 165.49 34.59 35.35
N VAL A 125 166.04 33.62 36.06
CA VAL A 125 165.27 32.78 36.98
C VAL A 125 165.25 33.46 38.35
N LYS A 126 164.05 33.58 38.94
CA LYS A 126 163.82 34.20 40.25
C LYS A 126 162.92 33.33 41.11
N SER A 127 162.93 33.61 42.40
CA SER A 127 161.98 33.08 43.38
C SER A 127 161.23 34.22 44.06
N THR A 128 159.90 34.14 44.14
CA THR A 128 159.06 35.13 44.83
C THR A 128 158.19 34.46 45.89
N THR A 129 157.91 35.14 47.00
CA THR A 129 156.98 34.68 48.05
C THR A 129 155.51 34.92 47.73
N SER A 130 155.22 35.62 46.63
CA SER A 130 153.87 35.87 46.11
C SER A 130 153.75 35.28 44.70
N PRO A 131 152.57 34.76 44.30
CA PRO A 131 152.34 34.26 42.95
C PRO A 131 152.47 35.37 41.90
N PRO A 132 153.06 35.11 40.73
CA PRO A 132 153.12 36.07 39.63
C PRO A 132 151.73 36.33 39.00
N SER A 133 151.59 37.45 38.30
CA SER A 133 150.39 37.72 37.48
C SER A 133 150.28 36.72 36.33
N ASN A 134 149.12 36.09 36.18
CA ASN A 134 148.84 35.14 35.09
C ASN A 134 148.55 35.84 33.74
N ASP A 135 149.35 36.85 33.41
CA ASP A 135 149.21 37.64 32.18
C ASP A 135 150.19 37.20 31.07
N GLY A 136 151.15 36.33 31.41
CA GLY A 136 152.15 35.77 30.50
C GLY A 136 153.43 36.58 30.37
N THR A 137 153.65 37.62 31.20
CA THR A 137 154.91 38.38 31.21
C THR A 137 156.04 37.58 31.88
N LEU A 138 155.71 37.00 33.05
CA LEU A 138 156.54 36.07 33.80
C LEU A 138 156.02 34.65 33.56
N ILE A 139 156.89 33.70 33.27
CA ILE A 139 156.48 32.30 33.13
C ILE A 139 156.71 31.59 34.47
N LEU A 140 155.62 31.12 35.08
CA LEU A 140 155.65 30.31 36.30
C LEU A 140 156.12 28.90 35.94
N LEU A 141 157.22 28.46 36.56
CA LEU A 141 157.82 27.14 36.33
C LEU A 141 157.40 26.12 37.40
N ALA A 142 157.36 26.52 38.67
CA ALA A 142 156.84 25.68 39.74
C ALA A 142 156.43 26.48 40.97
N LYS A 143 155.63 25.84 41.84
CA LYS A 143 155.44 26.23 43.23
C LYS A 143 156.27 25.31 44.14
N VAL A 144 156.94 25.88 45.14
CA VAL A 144 157.86 25.17 46.05
C VAL A 144 157.61 25.65 47.48
N THR A 145 157.27 24.75 48.40
CA THR A 145 156.99 25.14 49.79
C THR A 145 158.26 25.04 50.65
N LEU A 146 158.62 26.12 51.35
CA LEU A 146 159.73 26.19 52.32
C LEU A 146 159.20 26.17 53.76
N ALA A 147 159.60 25.18 54.54
CA ALA A 147 159.27 25.06 55.96
C ALA A 147 160.49 24.62 56.78
N ASN A 148 160.67 25.18 57.98
CA ASN A 148 161.81 24.89 58.87
C ASN A 148 163.17 24.98 58.14
N ASP A 149 163.35 26.05 57.35
CA ASP A 149 164.56 26.30 56.56
C ASP A 149 164.93 25.25 55.50
N LYS A 150 163.98 24.41 55.07
CA LYS A 150 164.16 23.46 53.96
C LYS A 150 162.93 23.36 53.04
N ILE A 151 163.14 22.89 51.81
CA ILE A 151 162.09 22.58 50.83
C ILE A 151 161.36 21.32 51.29
N GLU A 152 160.04 21.44 51.42
CA GLU A 152 159.13 20.36 51.78
C GLU A 152 158.50 19.76 50.52
N GLY A 153 158.59 18.43 50.38
CA GLY A 153 158.14 17.72 49.17
C GLY A 153 159.00 17.98 47.93
N ASN A 154 158.40 17.74 46.76
CA ASN A 154 158.97 18.04 45.45
C ASN A 154 158.33 19.33 44.88
N PRO A 155 159.03 20.13 44.06
CA PRO A 155 158.45 21.25 43.33
C PRO A 155 157.21 20.85 42.52
N ASP A 156 156.10 21.56 42.71
CA ASP A 156 154.87 21.37 41.95
C ASP A 156 155.02 22.02 40.57
N ASN A 157 155.22 21.16 39.56
CA ASN A 157 155.35 21.53 38.15
C ASN A 157 154.00 21.42 37.39
N SER A 158 152.88 21.15 38.06
CA SER A 158 151.55 21.05 37.43
C SER A 158 150.91 22.43 37.18
N VAL A 159 151.34 23.45 37.93
CA VAL A 159 150.89 24.85 37.82
C VAL A 159 151.38 25.58 36.55
N ARG A 160 152.07 24.89 35.64
CA ARG A 160 152.66 25.48 34.43
C ARG A 160 151.59 25.70 33.35
N THR A 161 151.55 26.90 32.79
CA THR A 161 150.83 27.17 31.53
C THR A 161 151.68 26.70 30.36
N PHE A 162 151.10 25.88 29.48
CA PHE A 162 151.77 25.40 28.26
C PHE A 162 151.35 26.20 27.02
N ALA A 163 152.30 26.39 26.10
CA ALA A 163 152.04 26.95 24.78
C ALA A 163 151.34 25.92 23.87
N SER A 164 150.41 26.38 23.04
CA SER A 164 149.67 25.55 22.06
C SER A 164 149.44 26.31 20.75
N ALA A 165 149.12 25.59 19.67
CA ALA A 165 148.76 26.20 18.39
C ALA A 165 147.32 26.77 18.42
N LYS A 166 147.09 27.87 17.70
CA LYS A 166 145.77 28.52 17.57
C LYS A 166 145.05 28.09 16.28
N ILE A 167 143.76 27.75 16.38
CA ILE A 167 142.90 27.38 15.24
C ILE A 167 141.84 28.47 15.02
N ALA A 168 141.52 28.78 13.75
CA ALA A 168 140.52 29.78 13.38
C ALA A 168 139.08 29.28 13.57
N SER A 169 138.20 30.15 14.10
CA SER A 169 136.78 29.82 14.32
C SER A 169 136.05 29.49 13.01
N GLY A 170 135.18 28.48 13.05
CA GLY A 170 134.31 28.08 11.93
C GLY A 170 135.05 27.47 10.73
N LYS A 171 136.27 26.96 10.89
CA LYS A 171 137.10 26.41 9.79
C LYS A 171 137.38 24.91 9.86
N VAL A 172 136.74 24.18 10.77
CA VAL A 172 136.77 22.71 10.79
C VAL A 172 135.96 22.17 9.62
N THR A 173 136.66 21.71 8.57
CA THR A 173 136.07 21.01 7.42
C THR A 173 136.26 19.50 7.55
N ILE A 174 135.64 18.72 6.66
CA ILE A 174 135.79 17.26 6.64
C ILE A 174 137.26 16.82 6.52
N ASP A 175 138.10 17.55 5.77
CA ASP A 175 139.52 17.22 5.61
C ASP A 175 140.35 17.40 6.90
N GLN A 176 139.80 18.10 7.90
CA GLN A 176 140.41 18.30 9.22
C GLN A 176 139.90 17.28 10.26
N LEU A 177 138.95 16.42 9.87
CA LEU A 177 138.36 15.37 10.71
C LEU A 177 138.57 14.02 10.04
N ALA A 178 139.46 13.18 10.59
CA ALA A 178 139.64 11.82 10.10
C ALA A 178 138.33 11.01 10.20
N ASP A 179 138.18 9.98 9.35
CA ASP A 179 137.03 9.06 9.40
C ASP A 179 136.81 8.52 10.82
N ASN A 180 135.55 8.56 11.29
CA ASN A 180 135.14 8.17 12.65
C ASN A 180 135.77 8.97 13.82
N SER A 181 136.47 10.08 13.56
CA SER A 181 137.02 10.96 14.60
C SER A 181 135.94 11.60 15.48
N VAL A 182 134.76 11.86 14.91
CA VAL A 182 133.54 12.24 15.62
C VAL A 182 132.61 11.02 15.65
N ASN A 183 132.67 10.25 16.74
CA ASN A 183 131.82 9.10 17.01
C ASN A 183 130.93 9.34 18.23
N ALA A 184 130.07 8.38 18.58
CA ALA A 184 129.12 8.50 19.68
C ALA A 184 129.74 8.76 21.07
N ALA A 185 131.05 8.49 21.28
CA ALA A 185 131.75 8.85 22.52
C ALA A 185 132.39 10.26 22.47
N LYS A 186 132.32 10.94 21.33
CA LYS A 186 132.77 12.32 21.09
C LYS A 186 131.62 13.31 20.91
N ILE A 187 130.42 12.81 20.62
CA ILE A 187 129.16 13.54 20.69
C ILE A 187 128.61 13.35 22.11
N ILE A 188 128.28 14.44 22.79
CA ILE A 188 127.68 14.36 24.14
C ILE A 188 126.19 14.02 23.97
N ASP A 189 125.64 13.19 24.86
CA ASP A 189 124.22 12.82 24.78
C ASP A 189 123.32 14.08 24.80
N GLY A 190 122.30 14.09 23.94
CA GLY A 190 121.45 15.25 23.69
C GLY A 190 122.11 16.44 22.95
N SER A 191 123.39 16.39 22.56
CA SER A 191 124.06 17.51 21.86
C SER A 191 123.73 17.63 20.37
N VAL A 192 122.84 16.79 19.85
CA VAL A 192 122.30 16.86 18.48
C VAL A 192 120.78 16.90 18.60
N GLY A 193 120.23 18.11 18.68
CA GLY A 193 118.80 18.37 18.74
C GLY A 193 118.24 18.82 17.39
N THR A 194 117.11 19.55 17.44
CA THR A 194 116.37 20.00 16.25
C THR A 194 117.07 21.12 15.48
N ASN A 195 118.06 21.80 16.06
CA ASN A 195 118.79 22.88 15.39
C ASN A 195 120.06 22.36 14.69
N GLU A 196 120.59 21.24 15.19
CA GLU A 196 121.79 20.56 14.70
C GLU A 196 121.46 19.61 13.55
N LEU A 197 120.19 19.20 13.42
CA LEU A 197 119.63 18.51 12.25
C LEU A 197 118.86 19.49 11.37
N ALA A 198 119.27 19.66 10.12
CA ALA A 198 118.49 20.42 9.15
C ALA A 198 117.11 19.76 8.90
N ASN A 199 116.11 20.55 8.48
CA ASN A 199 114.86 20.00 7.97
C ASN A 199 115.14 18.97 6.87
N THR A 200 114.45 17.83 6.91
CA THR A 200 114.68 16.63 6.06
C THR A 200 116.05 15.94 6.19
N ALA A 201 116.90 16.30 7.16
CA ALA A 201 118.20 15.66 7.36
C ALA A 201 118.10 14.16 7.67
N VAL A 202 117.00 13.68 8.24
CA VAL A 202 116.68 12.26 8.42
C VAL A 202 115.69 11.84 7.32
N THR A 203 116.18 11.09 6.34
CA THR A 203 115.40 10.51 5.23
C THR A 203 115.13 9.03 5.50
N VAL A 204 114.24 8.40 4.70
CA VAL A 204 113.97 6.96 4.81
C VAL A 204 115.26 6.14 4.68
N ASP A 205 116.15 6.47 3.74
CA ASP A 205 117.44 5.77 3.58
C ASP A 205 118.40 5.90 4.78
N LYS A 206 118.16 6.86 5.67
CA LYS A 206 118.91 7.08 6.92
C LYS A 206 118.26 6.41 8.14
N LEU A 207 117.06 5.87 7.96
CA LEU A 207 116.32 5.10 8.95
C LEU A 207 116.34 3.63 8.52
N ALA A 208 117.04 2.78 9.26
CA ALA A 208 116.99 1.34 9.02
C ALA A 208 115.55 0.81 9.19
N ASP A 209 115.23 -0.33 8.56
CA ASP A 209 113.92 -0.98 8.73
C ASP A 209 113.61 -1.21 10.22
N ASN A 210 112.37 -0.89 10.62
CA ASN A 210 111.91 -0.90 12.03
C ASN A 210 112.69 0.02 12.99
N SER A 211 113.55 0.92 12.51
CA SER A 211 114.26 1.89 13.36
C SER A 211 113.32 2.89 14.05
N VAL A 212 112.14 3.14 13.49
CA VAL A 212 110.99 3.77 14.17
C VAL A 212 109.92 2.69 14.34
N ASN A 213 109.79 2.18 15.56
CA ASN A 213 108.81 1.16 15.93
C ASN A 213 107.79 1.73 16.94
N ALA A 214 106.77 0.95 17.29
CA ALA A 214 105.71 1.40 18.20
C ALA A 214 106.20 1.84 19.60
N ALA A 215 107.40 1.44 20.05
CA ALA A 215 107.98 1.91 21.31
C ALA A 215 108.76 3.23 21.17
N LYS A 216 109.03 3.68 19.94
CA LYS A 216 109.66 4.96 19.60
C LYS A 216 108.67 6.00 19.08
N ILE A 217 107.44 5.58 18.77
CA ILE A 217 106.29 6.44 18.54
C ILE A 217 105.62 6.62 19.90
N ILE A 218 105.56 7.85 20.40
CA ILE A 218 104.89 8.14 21.67
C ILE A 218 103.38 8.10 21.43
N ASP A 219 102.60 7.63 22.41
CA ASP A 219 101.15 7.56 22.27
C ASP A 219 100.56 8.96 21.95
N GLY A 220 99.62 8.99 21.00
CA GLY A 220 99.08 10.23 20.44
C GLY A 220 100.02 11.04 19.53
N SER A 221 101.28 10.64 19.27
CA SER A 221 102.19 11.39 18.39
C SER A 221 101.92 11.22 16.89
N VAL A 222 100.95 10.40 16.52
CA VAL A 222 100.44 10.24 15.15
C VAL A 222 98.94 10.56 15.19
N GLY A 223 98.61 11.82 14.94
CA GLY A 223 97.25 12.32 14.87
C GLY A 223 96.73 12.39 13.43
N THR A 224 95.66 13.16 13.24
CA THR A 224 94.98 13.33 11.94
C THR A 224 95.76 14.17 10.93
N ASN A 225 96.80 14.90 11.35
CA ASN A 225 97.64 15.68 10.43
C ASN A 225 98.83 14.85 9.93
N GLU A 226 99.26 13.89 10.73
CA GLU A 226 100.35 12.96 10.46
C GLU A 226 99.90 11.78 9.58
N LEU A 227 98.59 11.49 9.59
CA LEU A 227 97.93 10.57 8.66
C LEU A 227 97.23 11.36 7.54
N ALA A 228 97.75 11.27 6.32
CA ALA A 228 97.04 11.80 5.16
C ALA A 228 95.65 11.17 4.99
N ASN A 229 94.71 11.88 4.35
CA ASN A 229 93.43 11.29 3.93
C ASN A 229 93.69 10.00 3.13
N THR A 230 92.96 8.93 3.46
CA THR A 230 93.13 7.55 2.95
C THR A 230 94.46 6.84 3.30
N ALA A 231 95.30 7.40 4.18
CA ALA A 231 96.56 6.76 4.59
C ALA A 231 96.38 5.39 5.25
N VAL A 232 95.22 5.13 5.87
CA VAL A 232 94.81 3.80 6.36
C VAL A 232 93.83 3.20 5.34
N THR A 233 94.31 2.25 4.54
CA THR A 233 93.52 1.46 3.58
C THR A 233 93.10 0.13 4.20
N VAL A 234 92.17 -0.60 3.55
CA VAL A 234 91.80 -1.96 3.99
C VAL A 234 93.02 -2.88 4.11
N ASP A 235 93.97 -2.84 3.17
CA ASP A 235 95.20 -3.67 3.26
C ASP A 235 96.11 -3.32 4.47
N LYS A 236 95.93 -2.15 5.07
CA LYS A 236 96.65 -1.70 6.28
C LYS A 236 95.89 -2.02 7.58
N LEU A 237 94.66 -2.52 7.46
CA LEU A 237 93.83 -3.00 8.56
C LEU A 237 93.76 -4.52 8.47
N ALA A 238 94.33 -5.22 9.46
CA ALA A 238 94.16 -6.67 9.55
C ALA A 238 92.67 -7.03 9.74
N ASP A 239 92.26 -8.24 9.32
CA ASP A 239 90.89 -8.71 9.54
C ASP A 239 90.47 -8.57 11.01
N ASN A 240 89.27 -8.02 11.25
CA ASN A 240 88.74 -7.69 12.57
C ASN A 240 89.57 -6.67 13.39
N SER A 241 90.54 -5.97 12.80
CA SER A 241 91.32 -4.95 13.51
C SER A 241 90.48 -3.74 13.93
N VAL A 242 89.38 -3.47 13.22
CA VAL A 242 88.28 -2.59 13.65
C VAL A 242 87.09 -3.49 13.99
N ASN A 243 86.89 -3.73 15.29
CA ASN A 243 85.79 -4.55 15.81
C ASN A 243 84.84 -3.70 16.65
N ALA A 244 83.74 -4.29 17.12
CA ALA A 244 82.73 -3.58 17.90
C ALA A 244 83.26 -2.89 19.18
N ALA A 245 84.38 -3.35 19.76
CA ALA A 245 84.99 -2.69 20.92
C ALA A 245 85.86 -1.47 20.55
N LYS A 246 86.17 -1.28 19.27
CA LYS A 246 86.87 -0.10 18.73
C LYS A 246 85.96 0.87 17.98
N ILE A 247 84.73 0.45 17.69
CA ILE A 247 83.66 1.31 17.18
C ILE A 247 82.91 1.82 18.41
N ILE A 248 82.97 3.13 18.68
CA ILE A 248 82.25 3.72 19.81
C ILE A 248 80.76 3.78 19.44
N ASP A 249 79.86 3.56 20.40
CA ASP A 249 78.41 3.66 20.17
C ASP A 249 78.05 5.00 19.50
N GLY A 250 77.31 4.93 18.39
CA GLY A 250 76.92 6.08 17.58
C GLY A 250 78.00 6.62 16.64
N SER A 251 79.23 6.08 16.60
CA SER A 251 80.28 6.56 15.68
C SER A 251 80.10 6.11 14.23
N VAL A 252 79.12 5.24 13.95
CA VAL A 252 78.68 4.87 12.60
C VAL A 252 77.23 5.33 12.44
N GLY A 253 77.05 6.52 11.88
CA GLY A 253 75.75 7.11 11.58
C GLY A 253 75.35 6.94 10.11
N THR A 254 74.40 7.77 9.68
CA THR A 254 73.85 7.73 8.31
C THR A 254 74.77 8.31 7.24
N ASN A 255 75.84 9.01 7.62
CA ASN A 255 76.83 9.52 6.66
C ASN A 255 77.95 8.50 6.43
N GLU A 256 78.23 7.68 7.43
CA GLU A 256 79.24 6.62 7.43
C GLU A 256 78.72 5.34 6.75
N LEU A 257 77.39 5.18 6.68
CA LEU A 257 76.70 4.13 5.92
C LEU A 257 76.07 4.71 4.65
N ALA A 258 76.61 4.37 3.47
CA ALA A 258 75.93 4.67 2.21
C ALA A 258 74.52 4.03 2.15
N ASN A 259 73.60 4.60 1.35
CA ASN A 259 72.18 4.21 1.27
C ASN A 259 71.89 2.72 0.91
N THR A 260 72.91 1.93 0.55
CA THR A 260 72.82 0.48 0.29
C THR A 260 73.91 -0.32 1.03
N ALA A 261 74.59 0.30 2.00
CA ALA A 261 75.71 -0.31 2.71
C ALA A 261 75.29 -1.51 3.57
N VAL A 262 74.05 -1.54 4.06
CA VAL A 262 73.44 -2.67 4.76
C VAL A 262 72.48 -3.36 3.79
N THR A 263 72.88 -4.52 3.28
CA THR A 263 72.07 -5.40 2.41
C THR A 263 71.51 -6.56 3.23
N VAL A 264 70.55 -7.31 2.66
CA VAL A 264 69.99 -8.50 3.33
C VAL A 264 71.09 -9.50 3.70
N ASP A 265 72.05 -9.76 2.82
CA ASP A 265 73.20 -10.65 3.08
C ASP A 265 74.13 -10.19 4.22
N LYS A 266 74.07 -8.90 4.61
CA LYS A 266 74.83 -8.32 5.74
C LYS A 266 74.02 -8.32 7.03
N LEU A 267 72.73 -8.64 6.97
CA LEU A 267 71.86 -8.83 8.12
C LEU A 267 71.74 -10.34 8.35
N ALA A 268 72.20 -10.82 9.52
CA ALA A 268 71.93 -12.20 9.91
C ALA A 268 70.41 -12.44 10.04
N ASP A 269 69.96 -13.69 9.88
CA ASP A 269 68.55 -14.06 10.06
C ASP A 269 68.02 -13.57 11.42
N ASN A 270 66.86 -12.92 11.42
CA ASN A 270 66.24 -12.28 12.59
C ASN A 270 67.09 -11.16 13.25
N SER A 271 68.13 -10.63 12.59
CA SER A 271 68.91 -9.52 13.16
C SER A 271 68.09 -8.23 13.30
N VAL A 272 67.08 -8.04 12.46
CA VAL A 272 66.01 -7.03 12.61
C VAL A 272 64.73 -7.79 12.97
N ASN A 273 64.40 -7.79 14.27
CA ASN A 273 63.21 -8.43 14.81
C ASN A 273 62.25 -7.37 15.37
N ALA A 274 61.04 -7.80 15.80
CA ALA A 274 60.01 -6.89 16.30
C ALA A 274 60.48 -5.98 17.46
N ALA A 275 61.40 -6.44 18.33
CA ALA A 275 61.93 -5.63 19.42
C ALA A 275 62.96 -4.56 18.97
N LYS A 276 63.44 -4.64 17.73
CA LYS A 276 64.35 -3.66 17.11
C LYS A 276 63.65 -2.75 16.10
N ILE A 277 62.40 -3.05 15.75
CA ILE A 277 61.52 -2.18 14.97
C ILE A 277 60.72 -1.39 15.99
N ILE A 278 60.92 -0.08 16.05
CA ILE A 278 60.16 0.79 16.96
C ILE A 278 58.70 0.85 16.46
N ASP A 279 57.71 0.83 17.35
CA ASP A 279 56.30 0.95 16.98
C ASP A 279 56.06 2.18 16.09
N GLY A 280 55.38 1.97 14.96
CA GLY A 280 55.12 3.02 13.97
C GLY A 280 56.30 3.39 13.05
N SER A 281 57.49 2.82 13.22
CA SER A 281 58.65 3.11 12.34
C SER A 281 58.57 2.49 10.94
N VAL A 282 57.66 1.54 10.73
CA VAL A 282 57.32 0.98 9.41
C VAL A 282 55.94 1.48 9.02
N GLY A 283 55.89 2.58 8.27
CA GLY A 283 54.68 3.17 7.71
C GLY A 283 54.45 2.75 6.26
N THR A 284 53.59 3.52 5.56
CA THR A 284 53.22 3.26 4.16
C THR A 284 54.31 3.62 3.16
N ASN A 285 55.32 4.41 3.55
CA ASN A 285 56.44 4.76 2.66
C ASN A 285 57.55 3.69 2.72
N GLU A 286 57.68 3.03 3.86
CA GLU A 286 58.64 1.98 4.16
C GLU A 286 58.19 0.62 3.61
N LEU A 287 56.88 0.46 3.37
CA LEU A 287 56.27 -0.68 2.70
C LEU A 287 55.94 -0.34 1.25
N ALA A 288 56.70 -0.89 0.29
CA ALA A 288 56.35 -0.80 -1.13
C ALA A 288 54.96 -1.41 -1.41
N ASN A 289 54.28 -0.95 -2.47
CA ASN A 289 52.99 -1.51 -2.88
C ASN A 289 53.09 -3.04 -3.10
N GLY A 290 52.24 -3.80 -2.40
CA GLY A 290 52.28 -5.27 -2.41
C GLY A 290 53.40 -5.91 -1.58
N ALA A 291 54.18 -5.14 -0.81
CA ALA A 291 55.22 -5.65 0.08
C ALA A 291 54.66 -6.61 1.14
N VAL A 292 53.45 -6.33 1.65
CA VAL A 292 52.64 -7.27 2.42
C VAL A 292 51.55 -7.81 1.50
N ASN A 293 51.64 -9.09 1.14
CA ASN A 293 50.65 -9.79 0.32
C ASN A 293 50.10 -10.99 1.10
N VAL A 294 49.06 -11.65 0.57
CA VAL A 294 48.37 -12.74 1.26
C VAL A 294 49.29 -13.91 1.66
N ASN A 295 50.37 -14.17 0.91
CA ASN A 295 51.33 -15.24 1.22
C ASN A 295 52.34 -14.85 2.33
N LYS A 296 52.39 -13.56 2.71
CA LYS A 296 53.23 -13.03 3.81
C LYS A 296 52.43 -12.76 5.08
N LEU A 297 51.11 -12.83 5.00
CA LEU A 297 50.20 -12.85 6.15
C LEU A 297 49.97 -14.31 6.52
N ALA A 298 50.12 -14.65 7.80
CA ALA A 298 49.72 -15.97 8.28
C ALA A 298 48.19 -16.05 8.36
N ASP A 299 47.62 -17.25 8.31
CA ASP A 299 46.18 -17.44 8.49
C ASP A 299 45.70 -16.78 9.80
N ASN A 300 44.62 -16.00 9.72
CA ASN A 300 44.08 -15.18 10.82
C ASN A 300 45.03 -14.10 11.38
N SER A 301 46.15 -13.77 10.72
CA SER A 301 47.06 -12.71 11.19
C SER A 301 46.45 -11.32 11.13
N VAL A 302 45.46 -11.11 10.26
CA VAL A 302 44.53 -9.97 10.27
C VAL A 302 43.17 -10.52 10.70
N ASN A 303 42.79 -10.24 11.94
CA ASN A 303 41.52 -10.67 12.54
C ASN A 303 40.66 -9.43 12.87
N ALA A 304 39.42 -9.63 13.30
CA ALA A 304 38.50 -8.53 13.60
C ALA A 304 39.09 -7.51 14.61
N ALA A 305 39.83 -7.95 15.62
CA ALA A 305 40.46 -7.05 16.60
C ALA A 305 41.62 -6.21 16.02
N LYS A 306 42.11 -6.52 14.82
CA LYS A 306 43.13 -5.77 14.08
C LYS A 306 42.55 -4.93 12.93
N ILE A 307 41.27 -5.11 12.62
CA ILE A 307 40.52 -4.29 11.67
C ILE A 307 39.70 -3.30 12.50
N ILE A 308 40.10 -2.02 12.49
CA ILE A 308 39.36 -0.99 13.23
C ILE A 308 37.98 -0.82 12.58
N ASP A 309 36.93 -0.63 13.38
CA ASP A 309 35.57 -0.42 12.85
C ASP A 309 35.55 0.72 11.82
N GLY A 310 34.93 0.45 10.66
CA GLY A 310 34.88 1.37 9.53
C GLY A 310 36.16 1.46 8.67
N SER A 311 37.25 0.77 9.01
CA SER A 311 38.49 0.77 8.19
C SER A 311 38.40 -0.01 6.88
N VAL A 312 37.38 -0.85 6.71
CA VAL A 312 37.03 -1.50 5.44
C VAL A 312 35.74 -0.90 4.93
N GLY A 313 35.85 0.11 4.06
CA GLY A 313 34.75 0.76 3.39
C GLY A 313 34.54 0.24 1.96
N THR A 314 33.81 1.03 1.17
CA THR A 314 33.49 0.70 -0.24
C THR A 314 34.68 0.84 -1.19
N ASN A 315 35.75 1.56 -0.82
CA ASN A 315 36.95 1.68 -1.65
C ASN A 315 37.90 0.51 -1.44
N GLU A 316 37.87 -0.08 -0.24
CA GLU A 316 38.69 -1.21 0.19
C GLU A 316 38.09 -2.55 -0.27
N LEU A 317 36.80 -2.57 -0.57
CA LEU A 317 36.09 -3.70 -1.19
C LEU A 317 35.90 -3.46 -2.70
N ALA A 318 36.67 -4.18 -3.52
CA ALA A 318 36.44 -4.20 -4.96
C ALA A 318 35.01 -4.67 -5.33
N ASN A 319 34.50 -4.26 -6.49
CA ASN A 319 33.20 -4.75 -6.99
C ASN A 319 33.20 -6.29 -7.06
N GLY A 320 32.23 -6.93 -6.40
CA GLY A 320 32.17 -8.39 -6.27
C GLY A 320 33.15 -9.00 -5.26
N ALA A 321 33.83 -8.20 -4.43
CA ALA A 321 34.70 -8.71 -3.37
C ALA A 321 33.92 -9.53 -2.32
N VAL A 322 32.67 -9.15 -2.03
CA VAL A 322 31.72 -9.93 -1.23
C VAL A 322 30.78 -10.67 -2.19
N THR A 323 30.98 -11.98 -2.32
CA THR A 323 30.12 -12.88 -3.09
C THR A 323 29.19 -13.64 -2.14
N VAL A 324 28.15 -14.30 -2.67
CA VAL A 324 27.26 -15.17 -1.88
C VAL A 324 28.08 -16.21 -1.11
N ASP A 325 29.05 -16.89 -1.74
CA ASP A 325 29.90 -17.89 -1.07
C ASP A 325 30.79 -17.34 0.07
N LYS A 326 30.96 -16.02 0.16
CA LYS A 326 31.71 -15.33 1.24
C LYS A 326 30.79 -14.81 2.35
N LEU A 327 29.49 -14.83 2.12
CA LEU A 327 28.46 -14.54 3.11
C LEU A 327 28.00 -15.88 3.70
N ALA A 328 28.18 -16.08 5.00
CA ALA A 328 27.60 -17.25 5.66
C ALA A 328 26.07 -17.21 5.56
N ASP A 329 25.41 -18.37 5.64
CA ASP A 329 23.95 -18.45 5.65
C ASP A 329 23.37 -17.55 6.75
N ASN A 330 22.36 -16.75 6.40
CA ASN A 330 21.73 -15.73 7.26
C ASN A 330 22.68 -14.59 7.72
N SER A 331 23.90 -14.46 7.17
CA SER A 331 24.81 -13.36 7.53
C SER A 331 24.31 -11.98 7.13
N VAL A 332 23.44 -11.90 6.11
CA VAL A 332 22.59 -10.75 5.79
C VAL A 332 21.15 -11.17 6.07
N ASN A 333 20.66 -10.84 7.28
CA ASN A 333 19.30 -11.11 7.71
C ASN A 333 18.45 -9.82 7.67
N ALA A 334 17.15 -9.92 7.95
CA ALA A 334 16.25 -8.76 7.94
C ALA A 334 16.74 -7.61 8.83
N ALA A 335 17.34 -7.88 9.99
CA ALA A 335 17.87 -6.83 10.88
C ALA A 335 19.12 -6.11 10.34
N LYS A 336 19.76 -6.64 9.29
CA LYS A 336 20.90 -6.04 8.58
C LYS A 336 20.51 -5.41 7.24
N ILE A 337 19.30 -5.66 6.76
CA ILE A 337 18.70 -4.99 5.60
C ILE A 337 17.85 -3.87 6.17
N ILE A 338 18.36 -2.63 6.14
CA ILE A 338 17.63 -1.47 6.64
C ILE A 338 16.38 -1.26 5.76
N ASP A 339 15.24 -0.90 6.35
CA ASP A 339 14.01 -0.64 5.60
C ASP A 339 14.25 0.34 4.44
N GLY A 340 13.74 -0.02 3.26
CA GLY A 340 13.93 0.75 2.02
C GLY A 340 15.30 0.59 1.34
N SER A 341 16.26 -0.14 1.91
CA SER A 341 17.58 -0.37 1.27
C SER A 341 17.55 -1.30 0.05
N VAL A 342 16.49 -2.09 -0.12
CA VAL A 342 16.22 -2.89 -1.32
C VAL A 342 15.02 -2.26 -2.04
N GLY A 343 15.30 -1.42 -3.03
CA GLY A 343 14.30 -0.79 -3.89
C GLY A 343 14.08 -1.55 -5.20
N THR A 344 13.44 -0.88 -6.15
CA THR A 344 13.11 -1.43 -7.47
C THR A 344 14.31 -1.55 -8.41
N ASN A 345 15.42 -0.86 -8.15
CA ASN A 345 16.64 -0.98 -8.96
C ASN A 345 17.51 -2.17 -8.50
N GLU A 346 17.40 -2.52 -7.22
CA GLU A 346 18.12 -3.60 -6.55
C GLU A 346 17.46 -4.96 -6.81
N LEU A 347 16.18 -4.96 -7.24
CA LEU A 347 15.44 -6.12 -7.71
C LEU A 347 15.35 -6.14 -9.24
N ALA A 348 16.04 -7.08 -9.87
CA ALA A 348 15.90 -7.30 -11.31
C ALA A 348 14.45 -7.68 -11.71
N ASN A 349 14.04 -7.40 -12.94
CA ASN A 349 12.74 -7.83 -13.45
C ASN A 349 12.58 -9.36 -13.34
N GLY A 350 11.53 -9.81 -12.65
CA GLY A 350 11.31 -11.24 -12.34
C GLY A 350 12.17 -11.78 -11.19
N ALA A 351 12.89 -10.94 -10.44
CA ALA A 351 13.64 -11.37 -9.25
C ALA A 351 12.72 -11.94 -8.17
N VAL A 352 11.50 -11.42 -8.04
CA VAL A 352 10.43 -11.97 -7.21
C VAL A 352 9.50 -12.80 -8.10
N THR A 353 9.56 -14.12 -7.99
CA THR A 353 8.69 -15.09 -8.67
C THR A 353 7.64 -15.62 -7.70
N VAL A 354 6.60 -16.31 -8.22
CA VAL A 354 5.59 -16.97 -7.37
C VAL A 354 6.26 -17.90 -6.35
N ASP A 355 7.22 -18.73 -6.76
CA ASP A 355 7.94 -19.64 -5.83
C ASP A 355 8.76 -18.94 -4.73
N LYS A 356 9.01 -17.62 -4.86
CA LYS A 356 9.71 -16.78 -3.87
C LYS A 356 8.74 -15.98 -2.99
N LEU A 357 7.45 -15.99 -3.33
CA LEU A 357 6.36 -15.47 -2.54
C LEU A 357 5.72 -16.66 -1.82
N ALA A 358 5.75 -16.66 -0.49
CA ALA A 358 5.00 -17.67 0.26
C ALA A 358 3.50 -17.52 -0.02
N ASP A 359 2.71 -18.58 0.17
CA ASP A 359 1.26 -18.50 0.01
C ASP A 359 0.67 -17.36 0.85
N ASN A 360 -0.16 -16.52 0.24
CA ASN A 360 -0.72 -15.29 0.82
C ASN A 360 0.31 -14.20 1.18
N SER A 361 1.58 -14.29 0.76
CA SER A 361 2.57 -13.26 1.04
C SER A 361 2.35 -11.95 0.28
N VAL A 362 1.48 -11.95 -0.74
CA VAL A 362 0.82 -10.78 -1.33
C VAL A 362 -0.69 -10.97 -1.17
N ASN A 363 -1.20 -10.58 0.00
CA ASN A 363 -2.63 -10.51 0.32
C ASN A 363 -3.17 -9.09 0.03
N ALA A 364 -4.48 -8.85 0.15
CA ALA A 364 -5.04 -7.52 -0.13
C ALA A 364 -4.44 -6.42 0.75
N ALA A 365 -3.94 -6.74 1.96
CA ALA A 365 -3.22 -5.80 2.82
C ALA A 365 -1.96 -5.19 2.18
N LYS A 366 -1.33 -5.94 1.29
CA LYS A 366 -0.09 -5.56 0.59
C LYS A 366 -0.34 -5.06 -0.83
N ILE A 367 -1.58 -5.21 -1.32
CA ILE A 367 -2.06 -4.60 -2.55
C ILE A 367 -2.74 -3.29 -2.13
N ILE A 368 -2.00 -2.18 -2.20
CA ILE A 368 -2.53 -0.85 -1.84
C ILE A 368 -3.76 -0.55 -2.71
N ASP A 369 -4.81 0.07 -2.14
CA ASP A 369 -6.02 0.42 -2.89
C ASP A 369 -5.68 1.23 -4.16
N GLY A 370 -6.23 0.79 -5.30
CA GLY A 370 -5.95 1.38 -6.61
C GLY A 370 -4.60 1.01 -7.25
N SER A 371 -3.72 0.24 -6.58
CA SER A 371 -2.46 -0.24 -7.18
C SER A 371 -2.67 -1.32 -8.26
N VAL A 372 -3.80 -2.03 -8.22
CA VAL A 372 -4.26 -2.91 -9.30
C VAL A 372 -5.33 -2.16 -10.09
N GLY A 373 -4.89 -1.43 -11.12
CA GLY A 373 -5.75 -0.75 -12.08
C GLY A 373 -6.14 -1.64 -13.26
N THR A 374 -6.70 -1.03 -14.29
CA THR A 374 -7.17 -1.71 -15.51
C THR A 374 -6.05 -2.17 -16.44
N ASN A 375 -4.82 -1.68 -16.27
CA ASN A 375 -3.66 -2.17 -17.04
C ASN A 375 -3.02 -3.38 -16.37
N GLU A 376 -3.15 -3.48 -15.05
CA GLU A 376 -2.63 -4.54 -14.19
C GLU A 376 -3.56 -5.77 -14.22
N LEU A 377 -4.85 -5.57 -14.55
CA LEU A 377 -5.81 -6.63 -14.86
C LEU A 377 -5.93 -6.86 -16.36
N ALA A 378 -5.41 -7.99 -16.85
CA ALA A 378 -5.65 -8.41 -18.24
C ALA A 378 -7.15 -8.59 -18.53
N ASN A 379 -7.56 -8.42 -19.80
CA ASN A 379 -8.94 -8.67 -20.22
C ASN A 379 -9.38 -10.11 -19.85
N GLY A 380 -10.46 -10.24 -19.08
CA GLY A 380 -10.93 -11.52 -18.55
C GLY A 380 -10.18 -12.03 -17.30
N ALA A 381 -9.31 -11.23 -16.68
CA ALA A 381 -8.62 -11.61 -15.45
C ALA A 381 -9.58 -11.88 -14.29
N VAL A 382 -10.71 -11.16 -14.22
CA VAL A 382 -11.81 -11.40 -13.28
C VAL A 382 -12.94 -12.14 -14.02
N THR A 383 -13.09 -13.43 -13.71
CA THR A 383 -14.17 -14.30 -14.24
C THR A 383 -15.25 -14.50 -13.19
N VAL A 384 -16.41 -15.04 -13.59
CA VAL A 384 -17.51 -15.36 -12.65
C VAL A 384 -17.00 -16.27 -11.52
N ASP A 385 -16.21 -17.30 -11.81
CA ASP A 385 -15.66 -18.21 -10.79
C ASP A 385 -14.68 -17.53 -9.80
N LYS A 386 -14.18 -16.33 -10.12
CA LYS A 386 -13.32 -15.50 -9.25
C LYS A 386 -14.12 -14.46 -8.46
N LEU A 387 -15.40 -14.29 -8.76
CA LEU A 387 -16.33 -13.46 -8.03
C LEU A 387 -17.17 -14.36 -7.13
N ALA A 388 -17.02 -14.22 -5.81
CA ALA A 388 -17.88 -14.93 -4.88
C ALA A 388 -19.37 -14.56 -5.11
N ASP A 389 -20.30 -15.44 -4.75
CA ASP A 389 -21.73 -15.16 -4.87
C ASP A 389 -22.11 -13.85 -4.16
N ASN A 390 -22.88 -12.99 -4.83
CA ASN A 390 -23.25 -11.64 -4.37
C ASN A 390 -22.07 -10.67 -4.14
N SER A 391 -20.84 -11.00 -4.56
CA SER A 391 -19.68 -10.10 -4.43
C SER A 391 -19.83 -8.79 -5.20
N VAL A 392 -20.64 -8.77 -6.27
CA VAL A 392 -21.15 -7.57 -6.95
C VAL A 392 -22.65 -7.48 -6.66
N ASN A 393 -23.01 -6.78 -5.58
CA ASN A 393 -24.40 -6.56 -5.17
C ASN A 393 -24.87 -5.15 -5.57
N ALA A 394 -26.16 -4.85 -5.35
CA ALA A 394 -26.76 -3.56 -5.70
C ALA A 394 -26.07 -2.34 -5.05
N ALA A 395 -25.43 -2.48 -3.89
CA ALA A 395 -24.70 -1.37 -3.24
C ALA A 395 -23.32 -1.12 -3.88
N LYS A 396 -22.74 -2.12 -4.57
CA LYS A 396 -21.50 -1.96 -5.36
C LYS A 396 -21.75 -1.54 -6.81
N ILE A 397 -23.00 -1.61 -7.27
CA ILE A 397 -23.45 -1.07 -8.55
C ILE A 397 -23.93 0.35 -8.28
N ILE A 398 -23.06 1.34 -8.54
CA ILE A 398 -23.40 2.76 -8.36
C ILE A 398 -24.58 3.12 -9.29
N ASP A 399 -25.51 3.96 -8.83
CA ASP A 399 -26.64 4.41 -9.64
C ASP A 399 -26.19 4.96 -11.00
N GLY A 400 -26.76 4.41 -12.07
CA GLY A 400 -26.42 4.76 -13.46
C GLY A 400 -25.14 4.12 -14.03
N SER A 401 -24.38 3.34 -13.26
CA SER A 401 -23.19 2.62 -13.75
C SER A 401 -23.53 1.45 -14.70
N VAL A 402 -24.73 0.88 -14.57
CA VAL A 402 -25.28 -0.09 -15.52
C VAL A 402 -26.23 0.65 -16.46
N GLY A 403 -25.69 1.08 -17.60
CA GLY A 403 -26.44 1.71 -18.68
C GLY A 403 -26.97 0.70 -19.71
N THR A 404 -27.45 1.23 -20.84
CA THR A 404 -28.02 0.43 -21.92
C THR A 404 -26.99 -0.34 -22.74
N ASN A 405 -25.70 -0.04 -22.60
CA ASN A 405 -24.62 -0.77 -23.30
C ASN A 405 -24.12 -1.94 -22.45
N GLU A 406 -24.22 -1.80 -21.13
CA GLU A 406 -23.84 -2.75 -20.10
C GLU A 406 -24.91 -3.84 -19.93
N LEU A 407 -26.16 -3.53 -20.30
CA LEU A 407 -27.27 -4.49 -20.45
C LEU A 407 -27.43 -4.90 -21.91
N ALA A 408 -27.05 -6.15 -22.24
CA ALA A 408 -27.37 -6.73 -23.54
C ALA A 408 -28.90 -6.76 -23.80
N ASN A 409 -29.31 -6.69 -25.08
CA ASN A 409 -30.72 -6.79 -25.45
C ASN A 409 -31.35 -8.09 -24.90
N GLY A 410 -32.43 -7.96 -24.11
CA GLY A 410 -33.07 -9.08 -23.41
C GLY A 410 -32.39 -9.52 -22.11
N ALA A 411 -31.38 -8.81 -21.61
CA ALA A 411 -30.71 -9.14 -20.35
C ALA A 411 -31.64 -9.07 -19.13
N VAL A 412 -32.66 -8.20 -19.17
CA VAL A 412 -33.74 -8.13 -18.17
C VAL A 412 -34.97 -8.85 -18.74
N THR A 413 -35.24 -10.06 -18.25
CA THR A 413 -36.41 -10.88 -18.59
C THR A 413 -37.49 -10.75 -17.52
N VAL A 414 -38.70 -11.26 -17.79
CA VAL A 414 -39.81 -11.26 -16.80
C VAL A 414 -39.38 -11.98 -15.51
N ASP A 415 -38.68 -13.11 -15.60
CA ASP A 415 -38.19 -13.85 -14.41
C ASP A 415 -37.14 -13.09 -13.58
N LYS A 416 -36.51 -12.05 -14.15
CA LYS A 416 -35.57 -11.16 -13.46
C LYS A 416 -36.24 -9.91 -12.89
N LEU A 417 -37.52 -9.69 -13.20
CA LEU A 417 -38.35 -8.63 -12.63
C LEU A 417 -39.26 -9.25 -11.58
N ALA A 418 -39.03 -8.93 -10.30
CA ALA A 418 -39.96 -9.32 -9.25
C ALA A 418 -41.37 -8.75 -9.50
N ASP A 419 -42.41 -9.41 -8.98
CA ASP A 419 -43.79 -8.94 -9.12
C ASP A 419 -43.93 -7.49 -8.62
N ASN A 420 -44.58 -6.63 -9.43
CA ASN A 420 -44.72 -5.18 -9.20
C ASN A 420 -43.39 -4.39 -9.14
N SER A 421 -42.26 -4.97 -9.54
CA SER A 421 -40.97 -4.26 -9.63
C SER A 421 -41.01 -3.09 -10.61
N VAL A 422 -41.86 -3.17 -11.64
CA VAL A 422 -42.29 -2.05 -12.50
C VAL A 422 -43.74 -1.74 -12.15
N ASN A 423 -43.95 -0.67 -11.38
CA ASN A 423 -45.27 -0.21 -10.95
C ASN A 423 -45.60 1.16 -11.56
N ALA A 424 -46.83 1.65 -11.36
CA ALA A 424 -47.30 2.91 -11.94
C ALA A 424 -46.48 4.16 -11.50
N ALA A 425 -45.74 4.12 -10.39
CA ALA A 425 -44.85 5.21 -9.99
C ALA A 425 -43.46 5.14 -10.67
N LYS A 426 -43.09 3.99 -11.22
CA LYS A 426 -41.88 3.78 -12.03
C LYS A 426 -42.13 3.91 -13.53
N ILE A 427 -43.38 3.89 -13.96
CA ILE A 427 -43.80 4.21 -15.33
C ILE A 427 -44.09 5.71 -15.35
N ILE A 428 -43.21 6.49 -15.98
CA ILE A 428 -43.39 7.94 -16.14
C ILE A 428 -44.62 8.19 -17.03
N ASP A 429 -45.40 9.23 -16.74
CA ASP A 429 -46.59 9.55 -17.55
C ASP A 429 -46.21 9.75 -19.03
N GLY A 430 -47.00 9.17 -19.93
CA GLY A 430 -46.70 9.13 -21.37
C GLY A 430 -45.55 8.20 -21.83
N SER A 431 -44.83 7.52 -20.93
CA SER A 431 -43.72 6.61 -21.34
C SER A 431 -44.16 5.30 -22.00
N VAL A 432 -45.42 4.92 -21.85
CA VAL A 432 -46.05 3.79 -22.57
C VAL A 432 -46.98 4.37 -23.63
N GLY A 433 -46.47 4.52 -24.85
CA GLY A 433 -47.22 4.97 -26.01
C GLY A 433 -47.82 3.81 -26.82
N THR A 434 -48.31 4.13 -28.02
CA THR A 434 -48.95 3.17 -28.93
C THR A 434 -47.98 2.20 -29.59
N ASN A 435 -46.67 2.47 -29.55
CA ASN A 435 -45.65 1.57 -30.12
C ASN A 435 -45.16 0.56 -29.06
N GLU A 436 -45.22 0.96 -27.79
CA GLU A 436 -44.85 0.19 -26.61
C GLU A 436 -45.97 -0.79 -26.21
N LEU A 437 -47.19 -0.55 -26.68
CA LEU A 437 -48.33 -1.46 -26.60
C LEU A 437 -48.55 -2.19 -27.92
N ALA A 438 -48.21 -3.48 -27.98
CA ALA A 438 -48.57 -4.33 -29.11
C ALA A 438 -50.09 -4.38 -29.35
N ASN A 439 -50.52 -4.65 -30.59
CA ASN A 439 -51.95 -4.83 -30.90
C ASN A 439 -52.59 -5.92 -30.02
N GLY A 440 -53.65 -5.55 -29.29
CA GLY A 440 -54.30 -6.43 -28.31
C GLY A 440 -53.62 -6.51 -26.94
N ALA A 441 -52.54 -5.76 -26.69
CA ALA A 441 -51.86 -5.72 -25.40
C ALA A 441 -52.77 -5.22 -24.27
N VAL A 442 -53.72 -4.33 -24.57
CA VAL A 442 -54.84 -3.96 -23.70
C VAL A 442 -56.10 -4.61 -24.27
N ASN A 443 -56.51 -5.74 -23.69
CA ASN A 443 -57.75 -6.44 -23.99
C ASN A 443 -58.80 -6.13 -22.89
N LEU A 444 -60.04 -6.63 -23.07
CA LEU A 444 -61.12 -6.38 -22.10
C LEU A 444 -60.76 -6.88 -20.69
N ASP A 445 -60.06 -8.01 -20.56
CA ASP A 445 -59.65 -8.55 -19.24
C ASP A 445 -58.64 -7.66 -18.49
N LYS A 446 -57.92 -6.79 -19.21
CA LYS A 446 -56.97 -5.80 -18.66
C LYS A 446 -57.60 -4.42 -18.43
N LEU A 447 -58.82 -4.20 -18.91
CA LEU A 447 -59.60 -3.00 -18.64
C LEU A 447 -60.56 -3.31 -17.48
N ALA A 448 -60.34 -2.71 -16.31
CA ALA A 448 -61.28 -2.82 -15.21
C ALA A 448 -62.67 -2.30 -15.61
N ASP A 449 -63.75 -2.79 -14.99
CA ASP A 449 -65.10 -2.30 -15.26
C ASP A 449 -65.19 -0.78 -15.10
N ASN A 450 -65.83 -0.10 -16.07
CA ASN A 450 -65.92 1.37 -16.16
C ASN A 450 -64.56 2.10 -16.28
N SER A 451 -63.45 1.40 -16.52
CA SER A 451 -62.14 2.03 -16.79
C SER A 451 -62.15 2.87 -18.06
N VAL A 452 -63.00 2.54 -19.03
CA VAL A 452 -63.46 3.40 -20.13
C VAL A 452 -64.92 3.75 -19.85
N ASN A 453 -65.16 4.99 -19.43
CA ASN A 453 -66.50 5.50 -19.10
C ASN A 453 -66.85 6.71 -19.99
N ALA A 454 -68.08 7.21 -19.89
CA ALA A 454 -68.57 8.32 -20.71
C ALA A 454 -67.75 9.63 -20.59
N ALA A 455 -66.98 9.84 -19.52
CA ALA A 455 -66.08 10.99 -19.41
C ALA A 455 -64.73 10.79 -20.10
N LYS A 456 -64.34 9.53 -20.39
CA LYS A 456 -63.16 9.17 -21.18
C LYS A 456 -63.47 8.94 -22.67
N ILE A 457 -64.74 8.70 -23.01
CA ILE A 457 -65.23 8.69 -24.39
C ILE A 457 -65.55 10.14 -24.76
N ILE A 458 -64.62 10.81 -25.44
CA ILE A 458 -64.80 12.20 -25.89
C ILE A 458 -65.89 12.24 -26.98
N ASP A 459 -66.66 13.32 -27.05
CA ASP A 459 -67.71 13.46 -28.07
C ASP A 459 -67.15 13.29 -29.49
N GLY A 460 -67.87 12.54 -30.33
CA GLY A 460 -67.44 12.13 -31.67
C GLY A 460 -66.32 11.07 -31.75
N SER A 461 -65.75 10.59 -30.64
CA SER A 461 -64.67 9.57 -30.66
C SER A 461 -65.14 8.15 -31.04
N VAL A 462 -66.46 7.90 -31.00
CA VAL A 462 -67.08 6.66 -31.48
C VAL A 462 -67.89 6.98 -32.73
N GLY A 463 -67.29 6.78 -33.90
CA GLY A 463 -67.91 6.98 -35.20
C GLY A 463 -68.54 5.70 -35.78
N THR A 464 -68.87 5.75 -37.07
CA THR A 464 -69.52 4.64 -37.78
C THR A 464 -68.60 3.45 -38.09
N ASN A 465 -67.28 3.61 -37.94
CA ASN A 465 -66.31 2.51 -38.12
C ASN A 465 -66.03 1.79 -36.79
N GLU A 466 -66.17 2.52 -35.68
CA GLU A 466 -65.97 2.07 -34.31
C GLU A 466 -67.20 1.29 -33.78
N LEU A 467 -68.35 1.46 -34.42
CA LEU A 467 -69.57 0.67 -34.21
C LEU A 467 -69.82 -0.26 -35.41
N ALA A 468 -69.55 -1.56 -35.24
CA ALA A 468 -69.91 -2.56 -36.25
C ALA A 468 -71.44 -2.60 -36.51
N ASN A 469 -71.86 -3.07 -37.69
CA ASN A 469 -73.29 -3.24 -38.00
C ASN A 469 -73.97 -4.14 -36.95
N GLY A 470 -75.05 -3.64 -36.34
CA GLY A 470 -75.75 -4.31 -35.24
C GLY A 470 -75.09 -4.19 -33.85
N ALA A 471 -73.98 -3.45 -33.72
CA ALA A 471 -73.31 -3.23 -32.43
C ALA A 471 -74.18 -2.46 -31.42
N VAL A 472 -75.15 -1.66 -31.90
CA VAL A 472 -76.25 -1.10 -31.11
C VAL A 472 -77.53 -1.81 -31.55
N ASN A 473 -77.94 -2.83 -30.78
CA ASN A 473 -79.20 -3.54 -30.96
C ASN A 473 -80.25 -3.02 -29.96
N LEU A 474 -81.49 -3.53 -30.04
CA LEU A 474 -82.58 -3.11 -29.14
C LEU A 474 -82.22 -3.30 -27.66
N ASP A 475 -81.53 -4.39 -27.30
CA ASP A 475 -81.14 -4.66 -25.90
C ASP A 475 -80.11 -3.65 -25.33
N LYS A 476 -79.39 -2.94 -26.21
CA LYS A 476 -78.45 -1.86 -25.85
C LYS A 476 -79.08 -0.47 -25.89
N LEU A 477 -80.31 -0.36 -26.39
CA LEU A 477 -81.11 0.86 -26.35
C LEU A 477 -82.13 0.75 -25.21
N ALA A 478 -81.87 1.42 -24.09
CA ALA A 478 -82.83 1.49 -22.99
C ALA A 478 -84.20 2.02 -23.46
N ASP A 479 -85.29 1.67 -22.76
CA ASP A 479 -86.63 2.14 -23.12
C ASP A 479 -86.69 3.68 -23.22
N ASN A 480 -87.29 4.19 -24.30
CA ASN A 480 -87.33 5.62 -24.66
C ASN A 480 -85.96 6.28 -24.91
N SER A 481 -84.86 5.52 -25.00
CA SER A 481 -83.53 6.06 -25.34
C SER A 481 -83.48 6.66 -26.74
N VAL A 482 -84.32 6.20 -27.66
CA VAL A 482 -84.69 6.86 -28.92
C VAL A 482 -86.14 7.33 -28.78
N ASN A 483 -86.33 8.60 -28.45
CA ASN A 483 -87.64 9.24 -28.29
C ASN A 483 -87.92 10.22 -29.45
N ALA A 484 -89.13 10.77 -29.51
CA ALA A 484 -89.55 11.69 -30.57
C ALA A 484 -88.68 12.96 -30.73
N ALA A 485 -87.93 13.38 -29.69
CA ALA A 485 -86.99 14.51 -29.81
C ALA A 485 -85.61 14.10 -30.36
N LYS A 486 -85.31 12.79 -30.37
CA LYS A 486 -84.09 12.21 -30.98
C LYS A 486 -84.33 11.67 -32.40
N ILE A 487 -85.60 11.52 -32.79
CA ILE A 487 -86.01 11.24 -34.18
C ILE A 487 -86.21 12.60 -34.85
N ILE A 488 -85.26 13.00 -35.70
CA ILE A 488 -85.38 14.24 -36.48
C ILE A 488 -86.56 14.12 -37.46
N ASP A 489 -87.30 15.20 -37.67
CA ASP A 489 -88.46 15.21 -38.57
C ASP A 489 -88.09 14.74 -39.98
N GLY A 490 -88.93 13.88 -40.57
CA GLY A 490 -88.66 13.20 -41.84
C GLY A 490 -87.61 12.08 -41.83
N SER A 491 -86.96 11.75 -40.69
CA SER A 491 -85.94 10.70 -40.65
C SER A 491 -86.48 9.26 -40.67
N VAL A 492 -87.79 9.08 -40.47
CA VAL A 492 -88.52 7.82 -40.64
C VAL A 492 -89.40 7.93 -41.89
N GLY A 493 -88.87 7.48 -43.03
CA GLY A 493 -89.55 7.48 -44.33
C GLY A 493 -90.21 6.14 -44.65
N THR A 494 -90.54 5.94 -45.92
CA THR A 494 -91.23 4.73 -46.43
C THR A 494 -90.35 3.49 -46.49
N ASN A 495 -89.03 3.62 -46.35
CA ASN A 495 -88.11 2.48 -46.34
C ASN A 495 -87.83 2.01 -44.90
N GLU A 496 -87.92 2.93 -43.95
CA GLU A 496 -87.71 2.74 -42.51
C GLU A 496 -88.96 2.13 -41.84
N LEU A 497 -90.12 2.22 -42.49
CA LEU A 497 -91.36 1.55 -42.12
C LEU A 497 -91.67 0.42 -43.11
N ALA A 498 -91.55 -0.83 -42.65
CA ALA A 498 -91.96 -1.98 -43.46
C ALA A 498 -93.48 -1.93 -43.78
N ASN A 499 -93.88 -2.56 -44.90
CA ASN A 499 -95.30 -2.72 -45.22
C ASN A 499 -96.06 -3.35 -44.04
N THR A 500 -97.21 -2.77 -43.67
CA THR A 500 -98.02 -3.10 -42.47
C THR A 500 -97.40 -2.77 -41.11
N ALA A 501 -96.23 -2.12 -41.04
CA ALA A 501 -95.58 -1.77 -39.76
C ALA A 501 -96.40 -0.83 -38.87
N VAL A 502 -97.28 0.00 -39.46
CA VAL A 502 -98.28 0.79 -38.74
C VAL A 502 -99.60 0.01 -38.72
N THR A 503 -99.84 -0.68 -37.60
CA THR A 503 -101.09 -1.43 -37.33
C THR A 503 -102.14 -0.53 -36.69
N LEU A 504 -103.39 -1.00 -36.61
CA LEU A 504 -104.47 -0.26 -35.94
C LEU A 504 -104.15 0.06 -34.47
N GLU A 505 -103.49 -0.85 -33.73
CA GLU A 505 -103.06 -0.58 -32.34
C GLU A 505 -101.93 0.46 -32.22
N LYS A 506 -101.18 0.73 -33.31
CA LYS A 506 -100.16 1.79 -33.37
C LYS A 506 -100.74 3.15 -33.77
N LEU A 507 -102.02 3.18 -34.15
CA LEU A 507 -102.79 4.39 -34.45
C LEU A 507 -103.76 4.65 -33.30
N ALA A 508 -103.51 5.67 -32.49
CA ALA A 508 -104.47 6.07 -31.45
C ALA A 508 -105.85 6.43 -32.06
N ASP A 509 -106.93 6.31 -31.29
CA ASP A 509 -108.28 6.63 -31.75
C ASP A 509 -108.35 8.05 -32.34
N ASN A 510 -108.93 8.17 -33.54
CA ASN A 510 -109.01 9.40 -34.35
C ASN A 510 -107.65 10.00 -34.79
N SER A 511 -106.52 9.29 -34.62
CA SER A 511 -105.20 9.76 -35.08
C SER A 511 -105.12 9.97 -36.59
N VAL A 512 -105.88 9.17 -37.36
CA VAL A 512 -106.23 9.41 -38.76
C VAL A 512 -107.68 9.89 -38.79
N ASN A 513 -107.86 11.18 -39.08
CA ASN A 513 -109.17 11.83 -39.16
C ASN A 513 -109.40 12.42 -40.56
N ALA A 514 -110.59 12.96 -40.82
CA ALA A 514 -110.97 13.49 -42.14
C ALA A 514 -110.06 14.63 -42.67
N ALA A 515 -109.31 15.34 -41.81
CA ALA A 515 -108.34 16.34 -42.24
C ALA A 515 -106.95 15.76 -42.56
N LYS A 516 -106.68 14.50 -42.18
CA LYS A 516 -105.46 13.75 -42.54
C LYS A 516 -105.66 12.77 -43.69
N ILE A 517 -106.89 12.59 -44.17
CA ILE A 517 -107.21 11.83 -45.37
C ILE A 517 -107.43 12.86 -46.48
N ILE A 518 -106.54 12.91 -47.47
CA ILE A 518 -106.65 13.83 -48.60
C ILE A 518 -107.78 13.34 -49.53
N ASP A 519 -108.54 14.25 -50.13
CA ASP A 519 -109.63 13.86 -51.03
C ASP A 519 -109.12 12.97 -52.19
N GLY A 520 -109.85 11.89 -52.47
CA GLY A 520 -109.44 10.85 -53.41
C GLY A 520 -108.34 9.87 -52.96
N SER A 521 -107.79 9.97 -51.74
CA SER A 521 -106.71 9.07 -51.26
C SER A 521 -107.16 7.68 -50.79
N VAL A 522 -108.46 7.42 -50.68
CA VAL A 522 -109.04 6.10 -50.38
C VAL A 522 -110.01 5.74 -51.50
N GLY A 523 -109.60 4.83 -52.38
CA GLY A 523 -110.39 4.34 -53.51
C GLY A 523 -111.18 3.07 -53.18
N THR A 524 -111.70 2.43 -54.23
CA THR A 524 -112.52 1.21 -54.12
C THR A 524 -111.72 -0.06 -53.82
N ASN A 525 -110.39 -0.02 -53.96
CA ASN A 525 -109.53 -1.19 -53.70
C ASN A 525 -108.97 -1.17 -52.27
N GLU A 526 -108.96 0.03 -51.67
CA GLU A 526 -108.49 0.34 -50.32
C GLU A 526 -109.58 0.09 -49.25
N LEU A 527 -110.80 -0.28 -49.68
CA LEU A 527 -111.94 -0.62 -48.84
C LEU A 527 -112.38 -2.07 -49.10
N ALA A 528 -112.28 -2.93 -48.08
CA ALA A 528 -112.78 -4.30 -48.17
C ALA A 528 -114.32 -4.33 -48.26
N ASN A 529 -114.87 -5.41 -48.83
CA ASN A 529 -116.32 -5.62 -48.93
C ASN A 529 -116.96 -5.59 -47.52
N GLY A 530 -117.81 -4.59 -47.26
CA GLY A 530 -118.43 -4.36 -45.94
C GLY A 530 -117.63 -3.46 -44.96
N ALA A 531 -116.47 -2.92 -45.35
CA ALA A 531 -115.66 -2.05 -44.49
C ALA A 531 -116.35 -0.72 -44.10
N VAL A 532 -117.30 -0.25 -44.91
CA VAL A 532 -118.19 0.88 -44.60
C VAL A 532 -119.58 0.32 -44.33
N ASN A 533 -120.10 0.49 -43.09
CA ASN A 533 -121.46 0.08 -42.78
C ASN A 533 -122.48 1.16 -43.18
N ALA A 534 -123.71 0.74 -43.52
CA ALA A 534 -124.79 1.63 -43.96
C ALA A 534 -125.25 2.65 -42.90
N TYR A 535 -124.80 2.54 -41.64
CA TYR A 535 -125.09 3.49 -40.56
C TYR A 535 -124.12 4.68 -40.51
N LYS A 536 -122.93 4.59 -41.16
CA LYS A 536 -122.00 5.72 -41.34
C LYS A 536 -122.21 6.47 -42.65
N LEU A 537 -123.10 5.97 -43.51
CA LEU A 537 -123.60 6.66 -44.69
C LEU A 537 -124.90 7.38 -44.30
N SER A 538 -125.04 8.65 -44.67
CA SER A 538 -126.31 9.34 -44.46
C SER A 538 -127.39 8.78 -45.41
N PRO A 539 -128.70 8.83 -45.07
CA PRO A 539 -129.77 8.16 -45.84
C PRO A 539 -130.02 8.66 -47.27
N LEU A 540 -129.11 9.41 -47.88
CA LEU A 540 -129.29 10.06 -49.18
C LEU A 540 -128.40 9.53 -50.32
N GLN A 541 -127.45 8.61 -50.07
CA GLN A 541 -126.45 8.23 -51.11
C GLN A 541 -126.06 6.75 -51.27
N VAL A 542 -126.80 5.75 -50.77
CA VAL A 542 -126.57 4.34 -51.18
C VAL A 542 -127.87 3.60 -51.51
N GLN A 543 -127.90 2.94 -52.68
CA GLN A 543 -128.96 2.01 -53.12
C GLN A 543 -128.39 0.58 -53.22
N GLY A 544 -128.98 -0.41 -52.53
CA GLY A 544 -128.60 -1.83 -52.57
C GLY A 544 -129.06 -2.62 -51.32
N GLU A 545 -129.50 -3.87 -51.49
CA GLU A 545 -130.31 -4.62 -50.49
C GLU A 545 -129.55 -5.73 -49.69
N GLY A 546 -129.88 -5.94 -48.40
CA GLY A 546 -129.47 -7.14 -47.61
C GLY A 546 -129.45 -6.99 -46.06
N PHE A 547 -130.10 -7.89 -45.30
CA PHE A 547 -130.39 -7.81 -43.82
C PHE A 547 -129.84 -9.03 -43.01
N GLN A 548 -129.89 -9.18 -41.65
CA GLN A 548 -130.69 -8.56 -40.58
C GLN A 548 -129.94 -8.36 -39.21
N ARG A 549 -130.52 -8.68 -38.02
CA ARG A 549 -130.11 -8.15 -36.68
C ARG A 549 -130.68 -8.92 -35.44
N CYS A 550 -130.09 -8.77 -34.24
CA CYS A 550 -130.66 -8.86 -32.83
C CYS A 550 -130.17 -9.96 -31.82
N LEU A 551 -130.33 -9.69 -30.50
CA LEU A 551 -129.72 -10.34 -29.29
C LEU A 551 -130.77 -10.92 -28.29
N TYR A 552 -130.48 -12.00 -27.51
CA TYR A 552 -131.27 -12.45 -26.31
C TYR A 552 -130.48 -13.27 -25.24
N THR A 553 -131.14 -13.72 -24.15
CA THR A 553 -130.60 -13.87 -22.76
C THR A 553 -130.01 -15.22 -22.31
N ASN A 554 -130.35 -16.35 -22.93
CA ASN A 554 -129.75 -17.68 -22.69
C ASN A 554 -129.57 -18.32 -24.07
N SER A 555 -128.34 -18.65 -24.45
CA SER A 555 -128.05 -19.21 -25.77
C SER A 555 -127.23 -20.49 -25.69
N SER A 556 -127.73 -21.49 -26.42
CA SER A 556 -127.04 -22.72 -26.76
C SER A 556 -126.96 -22.79 -28.28
N ALA A 557 -125.76 -22.74 -28.83
CA ALA A 557 -125.53 -22.74 -30.27
C ALA A 557 -124.70 -23.97 -30.64
N SER A 558 -125.28 -24.85 -31.46
CA SER A 558 -124.65 -26.08 -31.93
C SER A 558 -124.69 -26.12 -33.46
N SER A 559 -123.52 -26.34 -34.08
CA SER A 559 -123.38 -26.47 -35.54
C SER A 559 -122.65 -27.76 -35.89
N ASN A 560 -123.14 -28.45 -36.91
CA ASN A 560 -122.43 -29.54 -37.60
C ASN A 560 -121.93 -29.09 -38.98
N ASP A 561 -122.00 -27.78 -39.29
CA ASP A 561 -121.67 -27.20 -40.58
C ASP A 561 -120.34 -26.43 -40.52
N LEU A 562 -119.55 -26.56 -41.60
CA LEU A 562 -118.11 -26.33 -41.66
C LEU A 562 -117.67 -24.87 -41.82
N SER A 563 -118.64 -23.95 -41.96
CA SER A 563 -118.39 -22.53 -42.20
C SER A 563 -119.01 -21.60 -41.15
N ILE A 564 -119.73 -22.16 -40.16
CA ILE A 564 -120.55 -21.39 -39.22
C ILE A 564 -120.07 -21.65 -37.79
N ALA A 565 -119.26 -20.74 -37.26
CA ALA A 565 -118.85 -20.73 -35.86
C ALA A 565 -120.06 -20.39 -34.95
N PRO A 566 -120.54 -21.31 -34.09
CA PRO A 566 -121.54 -20.97 -33.10
C PRO A 566 -120.95 -20.04 -32.04
N LEU A 567 -121.54 -18.84 -31.95
CA LEU A 567 -121.26 -17.83 -30.94
C LEU A 567 -122.41 -17.82 -29.93
N ALA A 568 -122.14 -18.22 -28.68
CA ALA A 568 -123.13 -18.20 -27.60
C ALA A 568 -122.85 -17.07 -26.60
N TYR A 569 -123.84 -16.22 -26.35
CA TYR A 569 -123.86 -15.16 -25.34
C TYR A 569 -124.97 -15.42 -24.30
N GLY A 570 -124.65 -15.49 -23.01
CA GLY A 570 -125.61 -15.80 -21.95
C GLY A 570 -125.37 -15.04 -20.65
N ILE A 571 -126.41 -14.40 -20.11
CA ILE A 571 -126.26 -13.43 -18.99
C ILE A 571 -126.49 -14.09 -17.61
N GLN A 572 -127.39 -15.07 -17.46
CA GLN A 572 -127.82 -15.51 -16.11
C GLN A 572 -127.59 -16.97 -15.71
N ASN A 573 -127.42 -17.93 -16.63
CA ASN A 573 -127.17 -19.32 -16.22
C ASN A 573 -126.00 -19.97 -16.98
N SER A 574 -126.19 -20.36 -18.24
CA SER A 574 -125.13 -21.07 -18.98
C SER A 574 -125.06 -20.60 -20.43
N ALA A 575 -123.83 -20.41 -20.92
CA ALA A 575 -123.54 -20.22 -22.33
C ALA A 575 -122.78 -21.46 -22.83
N ASN A 576 -123.40 -22.26 -23.67
CA ASN A 576 -122.84 -23.51 -24.19
C ASN A 576 -122.73 -23.43 -25.72
N ALA A 577 -121.52 -23.47 -26.25
CA ALA A 577 -121.24 -23.53 -27.69
C ALA A 577 -120.51 -24.83 -28.03
N SER A 578 -121.04 -25.62 -28.96
CA SER A 578 -120.40 -26.88 -29.34
C SER A 578 -120.45 -27.17 -30.84
N THR A 579 -119.35 -27.71 -31.37
CA THR A 579 -119.27 -28.20 -32.75
C THR A 579 -118.60 -29.57 -32.81
N ALA A 580 -119.13 -30.46 -33.65
CA ALA A 580 -118.58 -31.79 -33.85
C ALA A 580 -118.54 -32.11 -35.36
N ALA A 581 -117.35 -32.01 -35.95
CA ALA A 581 -117.12 -32.22 -37.38
C ALA A 581 -116.12 -33.36 -37.60
N VAL A 582 -116.63 -34.60 -37.64
CA VAL A 582 -115.82 -35.80 -37.93
C VAL A 582 -116.02 -36.16 -39.41
N GLY A 583 -115.03 -35.82 -40.25
CA GLY A 583 -115.06 -36.00 -41.70
C GLY A 583 -113.66 -35.96 -42.31
N THR A 584 -113.52 -36.55 -43.50
CA THR A 584 -112.24 -37.03 -44.06
C THR A 584 -111.49 -36.05 -44.96
N THR A 585 -111.78 -34.76 -44.89
CA THR A 585 -111.10 -33.71 -45.66
C THR A 585 -111.00 -32.43 -44.82
N SER A 586 -109.79 -31.88 -44.65
CA SER A 586 -109.43 -30.60 -44.02
C SER A 586 -110.53 -29.74 -43.41
N ASN A 587 -110.91 -30.09 -42.18
CA ASN A 587 -111.93 -29.39 -41.40
C ASN A 587 -111.31 -28.51 -40.30
N PHE A 588 -111.70 -27.23 -40.30
CA PHE A 588 -111.49 -26.29 -39.20
C PHE A 588 -112.75 -26.23 -38.34
N SER A 589 -112.65 -26.58 -37.05
CA SER A 589 -113.73 -26.38 -36.08
C SER A 589 -113.43 -25.22 -35.14
N TYR A 590 -114.44 -24.40 -34.90
CA TYR A 590 -114.35 -23.23 -34.05
C TYR A 590 -115.58 -23.13 -33.14
N ALA A 591 -115.39 -22.83 -31.85
CA ALA A 591 -116.48 -22.54 -30.92
C ALA A 591 -116.10 -21.43 -29.93
N GLN A 592 -117.06 -20.53 -29.66
CA GLN A 592 -116.93 -19.44 -28.70
C GLN A 592 -118.15 -19.38 -27.76
N SER A 593 -117.92 -19.43 -26.46
CA SER A 593 -118.95 -19.20 -25.43
C SER A 593 -118.59 -18.02 -24.52
N PHE A 594 -119.54 -17.10 -24.33
CA PHE A 594 -119.42 -15.95 -23.45
C PHE A 594 -120.54 -15.97 -22.40
N GLY A 595 -120.17 -16.25 -21.15
CA GLY A 595 -121.08 -16.38 -20.02
C GLY A 595 -120.79 -15.37 -18.92
N ILE A 596 -121.84 -14.88 -18.25
CA ILE A 596 -121.67 -14.04 -17.07
C ILE A 596 -121.75 -14.89 -15.79
N SER A 597 -122.93 -15.41 -15.42
CA SER A 597 -123.19 -15.77 -14.01
C SER A 597 -122.73 -17.15 -13.47
N ASN A 598 -122.97 -18.30 -14.13
CA ASN A 598 -122.66 -19.62 -13.53
C ASN A 598 -121.60 -20.46 -14.29
N ASN A 599 -121.81 -20.80 -15.57
CA ASN A 599 -120.82 -21.60 -16.32
C ASN A 599 -120.78 -21.26 -17.82
N ALA A 600 -119.58 -21.13 -18.39
CA ALA A 600 -119.33 -20.91 -19.82
C ALA A 600 -118.56 -22.11 -20.38
N ASN A 601 -119.17 -22.87 -21.29
CA ASN A 601 -118.55 -24.06 -21.87
C ASN A 601 -118.49 -23.95 -23.40
N ALA A 602 -117.28 -24.03 -23.94
CA ALA A 602 -117.06 -24.19 -25.36
C ALA A 602 -116.33 -25.51 -25.62
N SER A 603 -116.78 -26.29 -26.62
CA SER A 603 -116.10 -27.51 -27.02
C SER A 603 -116.14 -27.75 -28.53
N THR A 604 -115.04 -28.28 -29.07
CA THR A 604 -114.94 -28.71 -30.48
C THR A 604 -114.36 -30.10 -30.60
N THR A 605 -114.79 -30.83 -31.63
CA THR A 605 -114.10 -32.05 -32.09
C THR A 605 -113.94 -32.01 -33.61
N ALA A 606 -112.71 -32.15 -34.09
CA ALA A 606 -112.32 -31.97 -35.49
C ALA A 606 -111.38 -33.07 -35.98
N SER A 607 -111.12 -33.11 -37.30
CA SER A 607 -110.13 -33.99 -37.92
C SER A 607 -108.75 -33.35 -38.16
N GLU A 608 -108.65 -32.03 -38.38
CA GLU A 608 -107.36 -31.34 -38.64
C GLU A 608 -107.09 -30.15 -37.69
N TYR A 609 -107.99 -29.15 -37.65
CA TYR A 609 -107.79 -27.92 -36.87
C TYR A 609 -108.96 -27.67 -35.91
N SER A 610 -108.69 -27.41 -34.62
CA SER A 610 -109.72 -27.29 -33.59
C SER A 610 -109.41 -26.16 -32.60
N ASN A 611 -110.15 -25.06 -32.65
CA ASN A 611 -109.91 -23.86 -31.85
C ASN A 611 -111.11 -23.52 -30.95
N VAL A 612 -110.88 -23.40 -29.64
CA VAL A 612 -111.95 -23.18 -28.65
C VAL A 612 -111.58 -22.03 -27.72
N TYR A 613 -112.55 -21.14 -27.52
CA TYR A 613 -112.44 -20.03 -26.58
C TYR A 613 -113.67 -19.99 -25.66
N SER A 614 -113.44 -20.01 -24.35
CA SER A 614 -114.50 -19.80 -23.35
C SER A 614 -114.18 -18.63 -22.43
N TYR A 615 -115.14 -17.73 -22.28
CA TYR A 615 -115.03 -16.51 -21.46
C TYR A 615 -116.16 -16.48 -20.43
N GLY A 616 -115.81 -16.49 -19.15
CA GLY A 616 -116.70 -16.37 -18.01
C GLY A 616 -116.37 -15.12 -17.19
N ILE A 617 -117.33 -14.21 -16.97
CA ILE A 617 -117.09 -12.97 -16.20
C ILE A 617 -117.15 -13.22 -14.69
N SER A 618 -118.20 -13.89 -14.20
CA SER A 618 -118.34 -14.29 -12.79
C SER A 618 -118.62 -15.78 -12.63
N SER A 619 -118.26 -16.56 -13.66
CA SER A 619 -118.55 -17.99 -13.84
C SER A 619 -117.26 -18.82 -13.97
N SER A 620 -117.39 -20.14 -13.86
CA SER A 620 -116.34 -21.03 -14.36
C SER A 620 -116.34 -21.06 -15.89
N ALA A 621 -115.16 -21.15 -16.49
CA ALA A 621 -114.99 -21.18 -17.95
C ALA A 621 -114.20 -22.43 -18.36
N ASN A 622 -114.80 -23.28 -19.17
CA ASN A 622 -114.18 -24.52 -19.66
C ASN A 622 -114.08 -24.51 -21.19
N ALA A 623 -112.87 -24.75 -21.70
CA ALA A 623 -112.57 -24.83 -23.12
C ALA A 623 -111.91 -26.20 -23.42
N SER A 624 -112.55 -27.00 -24.26
CA SER A 624 -112.05 -28.33 -24.63
C SER A 624 -112.00 -28.51 -26.13
N SER A 625 -110.79 -28.59 -26.70
CA SER A 625 -110.60 -28.88 -28.13
C SER A 625 -109.91 -30.23 -28.32
N THR A 626 -110.49 -31.04 -29.19
CA THR A 626 -109.94 -32.36 -29.55
C THR A 626 -109.81 -32.47 -31.07
N ALA A 627 -108.66 -32.93 -31.55
CA ALA A 627 -108.46 -33.29 -32.97
C ALA A 627 -107.94 -34.73 -33.09
N SER A 628 -108.69 -35.57 -33.80
CA SER A 628 -108.35 -36.98 -34.03
C SER A 628 -108.63 -37.34 -35.48
N GLY A 629 -107.56 -37.61 -36.22
CA GLY A 629 -107.57 -37.93 -37.65
C GLY A 629 -106.42 -38.87 -38.00
N SER A 630 -106.60 -39.70 -39.02
CA SER A 630 -105.54 -40.56 -39.54
C SER A 630 -104.63 -39.78 -40.49
N GLN A 631 -103.33 -40.08 -40.51
CA GLN A 631 -102.35 -39.34 -41.30
C GLN A 631 -102.64 -39.40 -42.80
N ILE A 632 -102.96 -38.25 -43.38
CA ILE A 632 -103.00 -38.05 -44.83
C ILE A 632 -102.27 -36.72 -45.13
N ASP A 633 -101.18 -36.83 -45.88
CA ASP A 633 -100.42 -35.76 -46.53
C ASP A 633 -100.03 -34.50 -45.71
N ASN A 634 -99.01 -34.65 -44.84
CA ASN A 634 -98.15 -33.58 -44.28
C ASN A 634 -98.80 -32.35 -43.61
N ASN A 635 -100.12 -32.23 -43.57
CA ASN A 635 -100.83 -31.19 -42.86
C ASN A 635 -100.59 -31.33 -41.35
N TYR A 636 -100.26 -30.20 -40.73
CA TYR A 636 -99.99 -30.12 -39.32
C TYR A 636 -101.34 -30.02 -38.59
N TYR A 637 -101.70 -31.05 -37.83
CA TYR A 637 -102.87 -30.99 -36.94
C TYR A 637 -102.57 -30.05 -35.77
N TYR A 638 -103.47 -29.09 -35.52
CA TYR A 638 -103.37 -28.11 -34.43
C TYR A 638 -104.65 -28.06 -33.60
N THR A 639 -104.48 -28.12 -32.27
CA THR A 639 -105.57 -27.82 -31.33
C THR A 639 -105.20 -26.66 -30.43
N TYR A 640 -106.07 -25.65 -30.34
CA TYR A 640 -105.99 -24.57 -29.38
C TYR A 640 -107.19 -24.60 -28.44
N ALA A 641 -106.96 -24.54 -27.13
CA ALA A 641 -108.01 -24.37 -26.13
C ALA A 641 -107.64 -23.21 -25.21
N GLN A 642 -108.54 -22.25 -25.04
CA GLN A 642 -108.33 -21.11 -24.17
C GLN A 642 -109.56 -20.78 -23.31
N SER A 643 -109.32 -20.63 -22.00
CA SER A 643 -110.36 -20.33 -21.02
C SER A 643 -109.97 -19.16 -20.12
N TYR A 644 -110.87 -18.17 -20.01
CA TYR A 644 -110.77 -17.06 -19.06
C TYR A 644 -111.98 -17.11 -18.12
N GLY A 645 -111.77 -17.18 -16.80
CA GLY A 645 -112.86 -17.31 -15.84
C GLY A 645 -112.48 -17.06 -14.39
N VAL A 646 -113.47 -17.13 -13.48
CA VAL A 646 -113.21 -17.09 -12.03
C VAL A 646 -112.41 -18.33 -11.61
N SER A 647 -112.86 -19.50 -12.07
CA SER A 647 -112.05 -20.72 -12.23
C SER A 647 -112.04 -21.07 -13.71
N ALA A 648 -110.90 -21.55 -14.23
CA ALA A 648 -110.71 -21.74 -15.67
C ALA A 648 -110.03 -23.08 -15.96
N SER A 649 -110.52 -23.80 -16.97
CA SER A 649 -109.86 -25.00 -17.48
C SER A 649 -109.80 -25.02 -19.02
N ALA A 650 -108.59 -25.24 -19.53
CA ALA A 650 -108.30 -25.36 -20.95
C ALA A 650 -107.62 -26.71 -21.21
N ASN A 651 -108.20 -27.51 -22.10
CA ASN A 651 -107.68 -28.84 -22.43
C ASN A 651 -107.61 -29.01 -23.95
N ALA A 652 -106.40 -29.24 -24.47
CA ALA A 652 -106.11 -29.38 -25.89
C ALA A 652 -105.47 -30.76 -26.17
N SER A 653 -106.21 -31.63 -26.85
CA SER A 653 -105.85 -33.04 -27.06
C SER A 653 -105.75 -33.37 -28.55
N THR A 654 -104.64 -33.96 -28.98
CA THR A 654 -104.43 -34.35 -30.37
C THR A 654 -103.41 -35.48 -30.52
N THR A 655 -103.58 -36.30 -31.56
CA THR A 655 -102.60 -37.30 -32.02
C THR A 655 -101.62 -36.76 -33.07
N GLY A 656 -101.63 -35.44 -33.34
CA GLY A 656 -100.84 -34.81 -34.39
C GLY A 656 -99.53 -34.14 -33.92
N LYS A 657 -99.23 -32.92 -34.40
CA LYS A 657 -97.92 -32.27 -34.15
C LYS A 657 -97.94 -31.13 -33.12
N LEU A 658 -99.05 -30.42 -32.93
CA LEU A 658 -99.10 -29.35 -31.93
C LEU A 658 -100.45 -29.25 -31.19
N SER A 659 -100.38 -29.16 -29.86
CA SER A 659 -101.53 -28.82 -29.00
C SER A 659 -101.16 -27.71 -28.02
N ASN A 660 -101.97 -26.66 -27.95
CA ASN A 660 -101.72 -25.52 -27.09
C ASN A 660 -102.94 -25.27 -26.19
N ALA A 661 -102.72 -25.25 -24.87
CA ALA A 661 -103.74 -24.98 -23.88
C ALA A 661 -103.36 -23.77 -23.04
N MET A 662 -104.27 -22.82 -22.89
CA MET A 662 -104.05 -21.62 -22.08
C MET A 662 -105.23 -21.34 -21.15
N SER A 663 -104.96 -21.26 -19.85
CA SER A 663 -105.98 -21.00 -18.83
C SER A 663 -105.62 -19.76 -18.00
N TYR A 664 -106.62 -18.91 -17.77
CA TYR A 664 -106.50 -17.71 -16.94
C TYR A 664 -107.60 -17.70 -15.88
N GLY A 665 -107.24 -17.98 -14.63
CA GLY A 665 -108.13 -18.03 -13.47
C GLY A 665 -107.88 -16.89 -12.50
N VAL A 666 -108.94 -16.16 -12.12
CA VAL A 666 -108.82 -14.98 -11.24
C VAL A 666 -108.90 -15.35 -9.75
N GLN A 667 -109.79 -16.26 -9.36
CA GLN A 667 -110.12 -16.48 -7.94
C GLN A 667 -110.29 -17.96 -7.51
N GLY A 668 -110.12 -18.89 -8.45
CA GLY A 668 -110.04 -20.32 -8.19
C GLY A 668 -108.98 -20.97 -9.08
N ASN A 669 -108.98 -22.30 -9.13
CA ASN A 669 -107.91 -23.02 -9.83
C ASN A 669 -107.93 -22.72 -11.34
N ALA A 670 -106.72 -22.47 -11.87
CA ALA A 670 -106.43 -22.39 -13.28
C ALA A 670 -105.70 -23.67 -13.71
N SER A 671 -106.18 -24.31 -14.78
CA SER A 671 -105.56 -25.53 -15.29
C SER A 671 -105.47 -25.54 -16.81
N ALA A 672 -104.25 -25.67 -17.32
CA ALA A 672 -103.95 -25.83 -18.74
C ALA A 672 -103.29 -27.19 -18.96
N ASN A 673 -103.92 -28.05 -19.77
CA ASN A 673 -103.39 -29.36 -20.13
C ASN A 673 -103.26 -29.49 -21.64
N SER A 674 -102.04 -29.82 -22.09
CA SER A 674 -101.69 -30.04 -23.50
C SER A 674 -100.94 -31.36 -23.62
N GLN A 675 -101.21 -32.12 -24.68
CA GLN A 675 -100.48 -33.39 -24.89
C GLN A 675 -99.10 -33.20 -25.54
N LEU A 676 -98.91 -32.24 -26.45
CA LEU A 676 -97.74 -32.24 -27.35
C LEU A 676 -97.07 -30.86 -27.57
N SER A 677 -97.64 -29.76 -27.07
CA SER A 677 -96.95 -28.45 -27.15
C SER A 677 -97.14 -27.61 -25.89
N ASN A 678 -97.62 -26.37 -25.96
CA ASN A 678 -97.51 -25.46 -24.83
C ASN A 678 -98.73 -25.53 -23.91
N ALA A 679 -98.49 -25.72 -22.62
CA ALA A 679 -99.48 -25.53 -21.56
C ALA A 679 -99.10 -24.29 -20.75
N ILE A 680 -99.97 -23.29 -20.71
CA ILE A 680 -99.72 -22.05 -19.97
C ILE A 680 -100.89 -21.75 -19.05
N SER A 681 -100.63 -21.67 -17.74
CA SER A 681 -101.63 -21.39 -16.72
C SER A 681 -101.27 -20.13 -15.93
N TYR A 682 -102.21 -19.19 -15.89
CA TYR A 682 -102.14 -17.98 -15.06
C TYR A 682 -103.18 -18.07 -13.95
N GLY A 683 -102.74 -18.01 -12.69
CA GLY A 683 -103.60 -17.97 -11.51
C GLY A 683 -103.29 -16.76 -10.64
N VAL A 684 -104.29 -15.90 -10.40
CA VAL A 684 -104.11 -14.71 -9.56
C VAL A 684 -104.27 -15.06 -8.07
N GLN A 685 -105.39 -15.69 -7.68
CA GLN A 685 -105.66 -16.14 -6.32
C GLN A 685 -106.18 -17.59 -6.34
N GLY A 686 -105.30 -18.57 -6.13
CA GLY A 686 -105.62 -20.00 -6.29
C GLY A 686 -104.41 -20.83 -6.74
N SER A 687 -104.63 -22.10 -7.12
CA SER A 687 -103.55 -22.92 -7.70
C SER A 687 -103.48 -22.74 -9.22
N ALA A 688 -102.29 -22.48 -9.74
CA ALA A 688 -102.01 -22.47 -11.17
C ALA A 688 -101.30 -23.79 -11.56
N SER A 689 -101.85 -24.50 -12.56
CA SER A 689 -101.33 -25.80 -12.98
C SER A 689 -101.18 -25.88 -14.50
N ALA A 690 -99.96 -26.15 -14.97
CA ALA A 690 -99.65 -26.35 -16.37
C ALA A 690 -98.96 -27.71 -16.58
N THR A 691 -99.50 -28.52 -17.50
CA THR A 691 -98.94 -29.84 -17.83
C THR A 691 -98.82 -29.98 -19.34
N SER A 692 -97.61 -30.30 -19.81
CA SER A 692 -97.29 -30.64 -21.21
C SER A 692 -96.43 -31.90 -21.24
N THR A 693 -96.62 -32.77 -22.24
CA THR A 693 -95.82 -34.00 -22.40
C THR A 693 -94.60 -33.87 -23.32
N GLU A 694 -94.43 -32.77 -24.07
CA GLU A 694 -93.34 -32.67 -25.08
C GLU A 694 -92.67 -31.29 -25.25
N GLN A 695 -93.29 -30.17 -24.84
CA GLN A 695 -92.66 -28.83 -25.00
C GLN A 695 -92.64 -28.03 -23.69
N TYR A 696 -93.35 -26.90 -23.60
CA TYR A 696 -93.26 -25.97 -22.48
C TYR A 696 -94.50 -26.04 -21.59
N ALA A 697 -94.28 -26.23 -20.29
CA ALA A 697 -95.29 -26.07 -19.25
C ALA A 697 -94.95 -24.83 -18.42
N ILE A 698 -95.73 -23.76 -18.53
CA ILE A 698 -95.43 -22.50 -17.84
C ILE A 698 -96.57 -22.15 -16.88
N SER A 699 -96.24 -22.02 -15.60
CA SER A 699 -97.19 -21.69 -14.54
C SER A 699 -96.83 -20.37 -13.87
N TYR A 700 -97.74 -19.40 -13.96
CA TYR A 700 -97.65 -18.08 -13.35
C TYR A 700 -98.62 -18.00 -12.18
N GLY A 701 -98.09 -17.86 -10.96
CA GLY A 701 -98.88 -17.71 -9.73
C GLY A 701 -98.60 -16.38 -9.04
N VAL A 702 -99.64 -15.60 -8.75
CA VAL A 702 -99.49 -14.34 -7.99
C VAL A 702 -99.59 -14.61 -6.48
N PHE A 703 -100.74 -15.15 -6.02
CA PHE A 703 -100.97 -15.56 -4.63
C PHE A 703 -101.51 -17.01 -4.58
N GLY A 704 -100.64 -17.96 -4.27
CA GLY A 704 -100.99 -19.39 -4.18
C GLY A 704 -99.82 -20.31 -4.52
N SER A 705 -100.14 -21.56 -4.87
CA SER A 705 -99.15 -22.54 -5.33
C SER A 705 -99.15 -22.64 -6.86
N ALA A 706 -97.98 -22.53 -7.47
CA ALA A 706 -97.78 -22.68 -8.91
C ALA A 706 -97.03 -23.99 -9.20
N TYR A 707 -97.62 -24.82 -10.05
CA TYR A 707 -97.06 -26.12 -10.44
C TYR A 707 -96.94 -26.22 -11.96
N ALA A 708 -95.74 -26.55 -12.43
CA ALA A 708 -95.47 -26.96 -13.81
C ALA A 708 -94.60 -28.22 -13.77
N SER A 709 -94.87 -29.18 -14.65
CA SER A 709 -94.12 -30.44 -14.74
C SER A 709 -93.54 -30.64 -16.14
N GLN A 710 -92.43 -31.39 -16.21
CA GLN A 710 -91.64 -31.77 -17.40
C GLN A 710 -90.44 -30.87 -17.80
N GLU A 711 -89.63 -31.36 -18.75
CA GLU A 711 -88.20 -31.02 -18.93
C GLU A 711 -87.91 -29.56 -19.33
N ARG A 712 -88.91 -28.82 -19.83
CA ARG A 712 -88.82 -27.38 -20.16
C ARG A 712 -89.85 -26.55 -19.40
N ALA A 713 -90.25 -27.02 -18.22
CA ALA A 713 -91.16 -26.28 -17.35
C ALA A 713 -90.53 -24.96 -16.87
N GLN A 714 -91.36 -23.94 -16.64
CA GLN A 714 -90.94 -22.69 -16.00
C GLN A 714 -92.01 -22.24 -15.00
N THR A 715 -91.57 -21.90 -13.79
CA THR A 715 -92.48 -21.46 -12.71
C THR A 715 -92.10 -20.04 -12.30
N TYR A 716 -93.06 -19.15 -12.41
CA TYR A 716 -92.91 -17.72 -12.10
C TYR A 716 -93.85 -17.34 -10.96
N GLY A 717 -93.26 -16.81 -9.88
CA GLY A 717 -93.96 -16.58 -8.62
C GLY A 717 -93.71 -15.20 -8.02
N VAL A 718 -94.77 -14.47 -7.65
CA VAL A 718 -94.64 -13.16 -6.98
C VAL A 718 -94.67 -13.31 -5.46
N TYR A 719 -95.73 -13.91 -4.91
CA TYR A 719 -95.88 -14.32 -3.51
C TYR A 719 -96.37 -15.78 -3.44
N SER A 720 -95.59 -16.69 -4.02
CA SER A 720 -95.91 -18.13 -4.07
C SER A 720 -94.86 -18.97 -3.36
N PHE A 721 -95.30 -19.96 -2.58
CA PHE A 721 -94.43 -21.04 -2.13
C PHE A 721 -94.16 -21.99 -3.31
N GLY A 722 -93.12 -21.67 -4.09
CA GLY A 722 -92.65 -22.47 -5.22
C GLY A 722 -92.03 -23.77 -4.75
N ASN A 723 -92.86 -24.75 -4.39
CA ASN A 723 -92.41 -26.06 -3.98
C ASN A 723 -92.16 -26.93 -5.23
N ALA A 724 -90.88 -27.06 -5.62
CA ALA A 724 -90.44 -27.90 -6.74
C ALA A 724 -90.52 -29.40 -6.36
N GLY A 725 -91.74 -29.88 -6.13
CA GLY A 725 -91.99 -31.26 -5.73
C GLY A 725 -91.71 -32.25 -6.86
N GLN A 726 -90.67 -33.06 -6.68
CA GLN A 726 -90.35 -34.28 -7.44
C GLN A 726 -90.14 -34.10 -8.97
N SER A 727 -88.87 -33.85 -9.36
CA SER A 727 -88.32 -33.99 -10.73
C SER A 727 -88.84 -32.96 -11.77
N TYR A 728 -88.02 -32.20 -12.51
CA TYR A 728 -86.87 -32.57 -13.35
C TYR A 728 -85.86 -31.40 -13.52
N SER A 729 -84.67 -31.66 -14.09
CA SER A 729 -83.42 -30.92 -13.80
C SER A 729 -83.07 -29.67 -14.63
N ASN A 730 -83.97 -29.12 -15.45
CA ASN A 730 -83.63 -28.07 -16.43
C ASN A 730 -84.52 -26.81 -16.35
N SER A 731 -85.25 -26.63 -15.25
CA SER A 731 -86.29 -25.60 -15.10
C SER A 731 -85.85 -24.47 -14.16
N PRO A 732 -85.57 -23.25 -14.65
CA PRO A 732 -85.24 -22.12 -13.80
C PRO A 732 -86.48 -21.61 -13.04
N VAL A 733 -86.28 -21.24 -11.78
CA VAL A 733 -87.30 -20.63 -10.91
C VAL A 733 -86.96 -19.15 -10.74
N TYR A 734 -87.95 -18.30 -10.99
CA TYR A 734 -87.80 -16.84 -10.87
C TYR A 734 -88.89 -16.29 -9.93
N GLY A 735 -88.48 -15.53 -8.91
CA GLY A 735 -89.42 -14.88 -8.00
C GLY A 735 -88.84 -13.75 -7.16
N VAL A 736 -89.72 -12.84 -6.73
CA VAL A 736 -89.35 -11.64 -5.95
C VAL A 736 -89.29 -11.97 -4.45
N TYR A 737 -90.29 -12.69 -3.95
CA TYR A 737 -90.33 -13.29 -2.61
C TYR A 737 -90.58 -14.81 -2.76
N ALA A 738 -89.51 -15.56 -3.01
CA ALA A 738 -89.55 -17.01 -3.19
C ALA A 738 -88.60 -17.72 -2.22
N GLN A 739 -89.13 -18.59 -1.37
CA GLN A 739 -88.33 -19.55 -0.61
C GLN A 739 -88.21 -20.82 -1.43
N GLY A 740 -87.02 -21.06 -2.01
CA GLY A 740 -86.73 -22.22 -2.83
C GLY A 740 -86.03 -23.30 -2.00
N TYR A 741 -86.75 -24.37 -1.66
CA TYR A 741 -86.17 -25.54 -0.98
C TYR A 741 -85.96 -26.68 -1.98
N PHE A 742 -84.71 -27.11 -2.15
CA PHE A 742 -84.37 -28.29 -2.97
C PHE A 742 -84.01 -29.48 -2.07
N TYR A 743 -85.02 -30.30 -1.76
CA TYR A 743 -84.84 -31.57 -1.05
C TYR A 743 -84.82 -32.75 -2.03
N GLY A 744 -83.61 -33.18 -2.42
CA GLY A 744 -83.38 -34.40 -3.19
C GLY A 744 -83.02 -35.59 -2.29
N SER A 745 -83.80 -36.67 -2.35
CA SER A 745 -83.45 -37.96 -1.74
C SER A 745 -82.50 -38.81 -2.58
N THR A 746 -82.15 -38.35 -3.80
CA THR A 746 -81.22 -38.99 -4.74
C THR A 746 -80.31 -37.95 -5.43
N PRO A 747 -79.03 -38.27 -5.70
CA PRO A 747 -78.10 -37.29 -6.28
C PRO A 747 -78.44 -36.90 -7.71
N THR A 748 -78.42 -35.59 -8.00
CA THR A 748 -78.71 -35.04 -9.34
C THR A 748 -77.79 -33.86 -9.71
N GLN A 749 -77.69 -33.54 -11.00
CA GLN A 749 -76.94 -32.37 -11.50
C GLN A 749 -77.81 -31.12 -11.56
N ILE A 750 -77.26 -29.98 -11.15
CA ILE A 750 -77.89 -28.66 -11.28
C ILE A 750 -77.31 -27.94 -12.49
N LYS A 751 -78.15 -27.65 -13.48
CA LYS A 751 -77.77 -27.09 -14.79
C LYS A 751 -78.35 -25.71 -15.09
N SER A 752 -79.20 -25.17 -14.20
CA SER A 752 -79.88 -23.89 -14.39
C SER A 752 -79.69 -23.00 -13.17
N PRO A 753 -79.42 -21.69 -13.36
CA PRO A 753 -79.21 -20.75 -12.25
C PRO A 753 -80.51 -20.47 -11.49
N ILE A 754 -80.37 -20.21 -10.19
CA ILE A 754 -81.45 -19.76 -9.29
C ILE A 754 -81.28 -18.26 -9.08
N TYR A 755 -82.35 -17.49 -9.27
CA TYR A 755 -82.36 -16.03 -9.09
C TYR A 755 -83.50 -15.59 -8.17
N GLY A 756 -83.16 -14.92 -7.08
CA GLY A 756 -84.13 -14.32 -6.16
C GLY A 756 -83.53 -13.16 -5.36
N VAL A 757 -84.32 -12.10 -5.16
CA VAL A 757 -83.87 -10.87 -4.48
C VAL A 757 -83.86 -11.02 -2.96
N TYR A 758 -84.87 -11.71 -2.42
CA TYR A 758 -84.95 -12.18 -1.03
C TYR A 758 -85.21 -13.69 -1.01
N ALA A 759 -84.18 -14.48 -1.36
CA ALA A 759 -84.26 -15.93 -1.41
C ALA A 759 -83.21 -16.58 -0.48
N ARG A 760 -83.68 -17.43 0.44
CA ARG A 760 -82.86 -18.47 1.08
C ARG A 760 -82.77 -19.64 0.10
N SER A 761 -81.57 -20.15 -0.14
CA SER A 761 -81.31 -21.27 -1.06
C SER A 761 -80.47 -22.33 -0.36
N ASP A 762 -81.12 -23.40 0.09
CA ASP A 762 -80.46 -24.56 0.69
C ASP A 762 -80.41 -25.70 -0.35
N VAL A 763 -79.19 -26.18 -0.67
CA VAL A 763 -78.96 -27.24 -1.67
C VAL A 763 -78.21 -28.42 -1.05
N TYR A 764 -78.91 -29.55 -0.91
CA TYR A 764 -78.38 -30.78 -0.33
C TYR A 764 -78.27 -31.91 -1.36
N ASN A 765 -77.20 -32.72 -1.25
CA ASN A 765 -76.96 -33.93 -2.04
C ASN A 765 -76.90 -33.78 -3.58
N ALA A 766 -76.29 -32.70 -4.09
CA ALA A 766 -76.08 -32.55 -5.54
C ALA A 766 -74.82 -33.31 -6.04
N THR A 767 -74.84 -33.87 -7.25
CA THR A 767 -73.64 -34.54 -7.82
C THR A 767 -72.69 -33.53 -8.48
N GLN A 768 -73.21 -32.60 -9.28
CA GLN A 768 -72.40 -31.58 -9.95
C GLN A 768 -73.20 -30.28 -10.09
N VAL A 769 -72.57 -29.14 -9.80
CA VAL A 769 -73.17 -27.81 -9.95
C VAL A 769 -72.50 -27.10 -11.12
N ASN A 770 -73.24 -26.93 -12.22
CA ASN A 770 -72.77 -26.41 -13.51
C ASN A 770 -73.26 -24.99 -13.83
N SER A 771 -73.75 -24.25 -12.84
CA SER A 771 -74.21 -22.86 -12.97
C SER A 771 -73.99 -22.09 -11.67
N SER A 772 -73.68 -20.81 -11.75
CA SER A 772 -73.50 -19.93 -10.58
C SER A 772 -74.77 -19.82 -9.73
N ILE A 773 -74.60 -19.69 -8.41
CA ILE A 773 -75.68 -19.49 -7.43
C ILE A 773 -75.45 -18.13 -6.75
N TYR A 774 -76.49 -17.30 -6.67
CA TYR A 774 -76.43 -15.93 -6.16
C TYR A 774 -77.41 -15.72 -5.00
N GLY A 775 -76.89 -15.33 -3.83
CA GLY A 775 -77.69 -14.89 -2.67
C GLY A 775 -77.33 -13.47 -2.25
N VAL A 776 -78.30 -12.56 -2.29
CA VAL A 776 -78.10 -11.14 -1.96
C VAL A 776 -78.39 -10.82 -0.48
N SER A 777 -79.37 -11.49 0.12
CA SER A 777 -79.77 -11.29 1.53
C SER A 777 -80.33 -12.58 2.15
N GLY A 778 -79.44 -13.53 2.44
CA GLY A 778 -79.78 -14.85 3.01
C GLY A 778 -78.57 -15.79 3.07
N GLU A 779 -78.69 -16.85 3.88
CA GLU A 779 -77.70 -17.94 3.95
C GLU A 779 -77.72 -18.76 2.65
N VAL A 780 -76.53 -19.10 2.12
CA VAL A 780 -76.35 -19.96 0.93
C VAL A 780 -75.48 -21.15 1.30
N SER A 781 -76.12 -22.31 1.45
CA SER A 781 -75.47 -23.56 1.85
C SER A 781 -75.59 -24.59 0.74
N VAL A 782 -74.45 -25.02 0.19
CA VAL A 782 -74.37 -25.94 -0.96
C VAL A 782 -73.48 -27.13 -0.61
N THR A 783 -74.02 -28.35 -0.69
CA THR A 783 -73.25 -29.59 -0.53
C THR A 783 -73.32 -30.43 -1.80
N ALA A 784 -72.18 -30.57 -2.49
CA ALA A 784 -72.09 -31.25 -3.78
C ALA A 784 -70.81 -32.08 -3.98
N THR A 785 -70.80 -33.01 -4.94
CA THR A 785 -69.60 -33.82 -5.28
C THR A 785 -68.58 -33.06 -6.14
N GLU A 786 -69.02 -32.15 -7.01
CA GLU A 786 -68.16 -31.26 -7.80
C GLU A 786 -68.86 -29.90 -8.03
N ILE A 787 -68.13 -28.80 -7.83
CA ILE A 787 -68.64 -27.43 -8.00
C ILE A 787 -67.80 -26.74 -9.08
N LYS A 788 -68.40 -26.49 -10.25
CA LYS A 788 -67.68 -26.06 -11.45
C LYS A 788 -67.67 -24.55 -11.67
N TYR A 789 -68.59 -23.83 -11.02
CA TYR A 789 -68.74 -22.37 -11.10
C TYR A 789 -68.89 -21.77 -9.69
N PRO A 790 -68.55 -20.49 -9.47
CA PRO A 790 -68.39 -19.95 -8.11
C PRO A 790 -69.71 -19.73 -7.37
N VAL A 791 -69.63 -19.75 -6.04
CA VAL A 791 -70.73 -19.42 -5.12
C VAL A 791 -70.51 -18.02 -4.55
N TYR A 792 -71.54 -17.16 -4.62
CA TYR A 792 -71.45 -15.75 -4.24
C TYR A 792 -72.44 -15.40 -3.10
N GLY A 793 -71.91 -14.86 -2.00
CA GLY A 793 -72.69 -14.29 -0.90
C GLY A 793 -72.23 -12.87 -0.55
N VAL A 794 -73.14 -11.90 -0.59
CA VAL A 794 -72.80 -10.47 -0.39
C VAL A 794 -72.99 -10.01 1.06
N TYR A 795 -74.00 -10.54 1.77
CA TYR A 795 -74.33 -10.20 3.16
C TYR A 795 -74.56 -11.42 4.07
N GLY A 796 -74.03 -12.59 3.71
CA GLY A 796 -74.15 -13.83 4.49
C GLY A 796 -72.97 -14.77 4.28
N SER A 797 -72.83 -15.77 5.16
CA SER A 797 -71.78 -16.78 5.10
C SER A 797 -71.88 -17.61 3.82
N ALA A 798 -70.75 -17.83 3.14
CA ALA A 798 -70.64 -18.75 2.01
C ALA A 798 -69.82 -19.98 2.41
N TYR A 799 -70.35 -21.18 2.21
CA TYR A 799 -69.70 -22.45 2.54
C TYR A 799 -69.57 -23.36 1.33
N ALA A 800 -68.36 -23.90 1.11
CA ALA A 800 -68.07 -24.88 0.07
C ALA A 800 -67.12 -25.96 0.61
N SER A 801 -67.41 -27.23 0.31
CA SER A 801 -66.81 -28.39 1.00
C SER A 801 -65.81 -29.21 0.16
N GLN A 802 -65.47 -28.77 -1.06
CA GLN A 802 -64.66 -29.53 -2.02
C GLN A 802 -63.41 -28.76 -2.49
N ALA A 803 -62.29 -29.46 -2.65
CA ALA A 803 -61.05 -28.90 -3.22
C ALA A 803 -61.28 -28.30 -4.63
N ASN A 804 -60.47 -27.30 -5.00
CA ASN A 804 -60.59 -26.49 -6.23
C ASN A 804 -61.88 -25.66 -6.39
N SER A 805 -62.83 -25.70 -5.44
CA SER A 805 -63.99 -24.79 -5.43
C SER A 805 -63.57 -23.37 -5.05
N ARG A 806 -64.28 -22.34 -5.57
CA ARG A 806 -64.04 -20.93 -5.23
C ARG A 806 -65.25 -20.33 -4.51
N ALA A 807 -65.04 -19.85 -3.29
CA ALA A 807 -66.04 -19.17 -2.47
C ALA A 807 -65.60 -17.71 -2.23
N TYR A 808 -66.54 -16.77 -2.37
CA TYR A 808 -66.29 -15.34 -2.23
C TYR A 808 -67.30 -14.71 -1.26
N GLY A 809 -66.80 -14.02 -0.22
CA GLY A 809 -67.63 -13.35 0.78
C GLY A 809 -66.80 -12.64 1.86
N VAL A 810 -67.44 -11.75 2.63
CA VAL A 810 -66.81 -10.97 3.71
C VAL A 810 -66.47 -11.84 4.94
N TYR A 811 -67.17 -12.96 5.11
CA TYR A 811 -66.86 -14.01 6.07
C TYR A 811 -66.87 -15.37 5.36
N ALA A 812 -65.70 -16.00 5.23
CA ALA A 812 -65.52 -17.25 4.51
C ALA A 812 -64.63 -18.22 5.30
N ALA A 813 -64.99 -19.49 5.27
CA ALA A 813 -64.24 -20.58 5.91
C ALA A 813 -64.06 -21.72 4.90
N ALA A 814 -62.87 -22.30 4.86
CA ALA A 814 -62.50 -23.33 3.89
C ALA A 814 -61.57 -24.37 4.52
N ASN A 815 -61.68 -25.63 4.06
CA ASN A 815 -60.86 -26.76 4.49
C ASN A 815 -60.20 -27.44 3.27
N ASN A 816 -59.14 -28.22 3.50
CA ASN A 816 -58.51 -29.12 2.53
C ASN A 816 -58.13 -28.49 1.16
N GLY A 817 -57.14 -27.58 1.18
CA GLY A 817 -56.48 -27.12 -0.05
C GLY A 817 -57.26 -26.12 -0.91
N VAL A 818 -58.36 -25.57 -0.40
CA VAL A 818 -59.11 -24.49 -1.05
C VAL A 818 -58.46 -23.14 -0.73
N PRO A 819 -58.11 -22.30 -1.72
CA PRO A 819 -57.51 -20.98 -1.48
C PRO A 819 -58.56 -20.00 -0.91
N LEU A 820 -58.24 -19.40 0.24
CA LEU A 820 -59.10 -18.45 0.93
C LEU A 820 -58.77 -17.00 0.51
N TYR A 821 -59.74 -16.31 -0.09
CA TYR A 821 -59.61 -14.91 -0.47
C TYR A 821 -60.40 -14.01 0.48
N VAL A 822 -59.70 -13.27 1.35
CA VAL A 822 -60.29 -12.29 2.27
C VAL A 822 -59.95 -10.87 1.80
N ALA A 823 -60.98 -10.05 1.57
CA ALA A 823 -60.79 -8.63 1.26
C ALA A 823 -60.59 -7.81 2.55
N GLY A 824 -59.37 -7.84 3.11
CA GLY A 824 -59.03 -7.12 4.35
C GLY A 824 -57.58 -7.31 4.82
N LYS A 825 -57.16 -6.57 5.85
CA LYS A 825 -55.77 -6.57 6.38
C LYS A 825 -55.51 -7.75 7.32
N ALA A 826 -54.37 -8.43 7.15
CA ALA A 826 -53.86 -9.49 8.04
C ALA A 826 -52.46 -9.14 8.60
N ILE A 827 -52.08 -9.71 9.75
CA ILE A 827 -50.80 -9.46 10.45
C ILE A 827 -50.23 -10.78 11.01
N ILE A 828 -48.92 -11.01 10.89
CA ILE A 828 -48.16 -12.19 11.39
C ILE A 828 -46.77 -11.72 11.87
N THR A 829 -46.18 -12.26 12.96
CA THR A 829 -45.01 -11.67 13.66
C THR A 829 -43.93 -12.62 14.23
N GLY A 830 -42.68 -12.12 14.28
CA GLY A 830 -41.42 -12.60 14.90
C GLY A 830 -40.27 -11.60 14.59
N GLY A 831 -39.04 -11.59 15.14
CA GLY A 831 -38.37 -12.41 16.18
C GLY A 831 -37.49 -11.53 17.12
N VAL A 832 -36.26 -11.94 17.51
CA VAL A 832 -35.42 -11.25 18.55
C VAL A 832 -33.87 -11.38 18.38
N SER A 833 -33.08 -10.45 18.97
CA SER A 833 -31.67 -10.63 19.42
C SER A 833 -31.28 -9.63 20.56
N SER A 834 -30.02 -9.62 21.05
CA SER A 834 -29.64 -9.11 22.39
C SER A 834 -28.18 -8.59 22.53
N GLY A 835 -27.96 -7.47 23.27
CA GLY A 835 -26.73 -7.20 24.05
C GLY A 835 -25.89 -5.95 23.70
N HIS A 836 -25.60 -5.12 24.72
CA HIS A 836 -24.80 -3.86 24.72
C HIS A 836 -25.49 -2.59 24.19
N ILE A 837 -25.09 -1.40 24.69
CA ILE A 837 -25.54 -0.09 24.20
C ILE A 837 -24.49 0.43 23.20
N THR A 838 -24.66 0.03 21.96
CA THR A 838 -24.06 0.70 20.81
C THR A 838 -25.13 1.60 20.17
N ASP A 839 -24.73 2.79 19.73
CA ASP A 839 -25.56 3.59 18.82
C ASP A 839 -24.99 3.48 17.40
N ARG A 840 -25.85 3.70 16.41
CA ARG A 840 -25.53 3.53 14.99
C ARG A 840 -25.08 4.85 14.39
N PHE A 841 -23.98 4.80 13.65
CA PHE A 841 -23.38 5.94 12.96
C PHE A 841 -23.05 5.57 11.52
N ILE A 842 -22.79 6.58 10.68
CA ILE A 842 -22.25 6.39 9.33
C ILE A 842 -20.80 6.83 9.30
N ASN A 843 -19.90 5.96 8.84
CA ASN A 843 -18.50 6.32 8.62
C ASN A 843 -18.44 7.39 7.53
N ARG A 844 -17.83 8.53 7.84
CA ARG A 844 -17.55 9.61 6.90
C ARG A 844 -16.12 10.14 7.03
N SER A 845 -15.20 9.31 7.49
CA SER A 845 -13.79 9.67 7.66
C SER A 845 -13.04 9.87 6.34
N GLY A 846 -13.58 9.43 5.21
CA GLY A 846 -12.86 9.31 3.94
C GLY A 846 -11.84 8.15 3.94
N GLN A 847 -11.89 7.29 4.97
CA GLN A 847 -10.98 6.17 5.19
C GLN A 847 -11.77 4.96 5.74
N ARG A 848 -11.15 3.78 5.73
CA ARG A 848 -11.75 2.55 6.28
C ARG A 848 -11.57 2.55 7.80
N LEU A 849 -12.65 2.54 8.56
CA LEU A 849 -12.63 2.36 10.03
C LEU A 849 -12.62 0.87 10.35
N ARG A 850 -12.11 0.45 11.51
CA ARG A 850 -12.32 -0.91 12.04
C ARG A 850 -12.55 -0.88 13.55
N THR A 851 -12.90 -2.03 14.12
CA THR A 851 -13.02 -2.19 15.57
C THR A 851 -11.79 -1.65 16.30
N GLY A 852 -12.06 -0.90 17.37
CA GLY A 852 -11.04 -0.21 18.16
C GLY A 852 -10.51 1.10 17.60
N ASP A 853 -10.98 1.58 16.44
CA ASP A 853 -10.76 2.98 16.06
C ASP A 853 -11.49 3.94 17.01
N VAL A 854 -10.78 4.99 17.43
CA VAL A 854 -11.36 6.12 18.16
C VAL A 854 -11.99 7.10 17.16
N VAL A 855 -13.28 7.37 17.33
CA VAL A 855 -14.05 8.21 16.40
C VAL A 855 -14.71 9.40 17.07
N LYS A 856 -14.84 10.47 16.29
CA LYS A 856 -15.50 11.73 16.66
C LYS A 856 -16.62 12.08 15.68
N LEU A 857 -17.57 12.89 16.10
CA LEU A 857 -18.64 13.37 15.21
C LEU A 857 -18.08 14.24 14.08
N LYS A 858 -18.56 14.00 12.85
CA LYS A 858 -18.22 14.81 11.69
C LYS A 858 -19.14 16.04 11.63
N GLY A 859 -18.53 17.23 11.76
CA GLY A 859 -19.23 18.52 11.69
C GLY A 859 -19.51 19.17 13.05
N THR A 860 -20.49 20.06 13.07
CA THR A 860 -20.93 20.78 14.27
C THR A 860 -22.35 20.33 14.62
N PRO A 861 -22.66 19.96 15.88
CA PRO A 861 -24.00 19.50 16.23
C PRO A 861 -25.06 20.58 15.97
N ILE A 862 -25.96 20.35 15.01
CA ILE A 862 -27.13 21.19 14.81
C ILE A 862 -28.26 20.73 15.74
N ALA A 863 -28.80 21.68 16.52
CA ALA A 863 -29.54 21.37 17.75
C ALA A 863 -30.90 20.66 17.57
N ARG A 864 -31.41 20.51 16.34
CA ARG A 864 -32.62 19.75 16.00
C ARG A 864 -32.54 19.21 14.57
N PHE A 865 -32.90 17.94 14.39
CA PHE A 865 -33.19 17.34 13.10
C PHE A 865 -34.67 16.93 13.02
N GLN A 866 -35.31 17.22 11.88
CA GLN A 866 -36.52 16.54 11.40
C GLN A 866 -36.25 16.20 9.94
N GLY A 867 -36.17 14.90 9.61
CA GLY A 867 -36.02 14.43 8.22
C GLY A 867 -37.35 14.31 7.50
N GLU A 868 -37.30 14.19 6.17
CA GLU A 868 -38.49 13.84 5.38
C GLU A 868 -39.12 12.53 5.90
N ASN A 869 -40.45 12.48 5.87
CA ASN A 869 -41.25 11.38 6.43
C ASN A 869 -41.05 11.11 7.94
N ASN A 870 -40.65 12.11 8.73
CA ASN A 870 -40.46 12.03 10.18
C ASN A 870 -39.32 11.10 10.66
N ASN A 871 -38.42 10.67 9.77
CA ASN A 871 -37.27 9.86 10.14
C ASN A 871 -36.17 10.71 10.80
N VAL A 872 -35.53 10.15 11.84
CA VAL A 872 -34.34 10.74 12.47
C VAL A 872 -33.11 10.34 11.64
N PRO A 873 -32.31 11.29 11.13
CA PRO A 873 -31.11 10.96 10.37
C PRO A 873 -30.01 10.40 11.28
N ILE A 874 -29.28 9.41 10.76
CA ILE A 874 -28.18 8.74 11.45
C ILE A 874 -26.96 9.67 11.46
N PRO A 875 -26.30 9.93 12.62
CA PRO A 875 -25.18 10.87 12.67
C PRO A 875 -23.93 10.34 11.97
N GLU A 876 -23.14 11.25 11.39
CA GLU A 876 -21.90 10.94 10.66
C GLU A 876 -20.66 11.09 11.56
N VAL A 877 -19.66 10.22 11.37
CA VAL A 877 -18.43 10.19 12.20
C VAL A 877 -17.16 10.20 11.35
N THR A 878 -16.04 10.58 11.97
CA THR A 878 -14.70 10.55 11.39
C THR A 878 -13.69 10.07 12.42
N LEU A 879 -12.49 9.68 11.98
CA LEU A 879 -11.39 9.37 12.90
C LEU A 879 -11.09 10.56 13.83
N ALA A 880 -10.79 10.27 15.09
CA ALA A 880 -10.16 11.24 15.99
C ALA A 880 -8.69 11.39 15.58
N ASP A 881 -8.34 12.55 15.05
CA ASP A 881 -7.05 12.90 14.43
C ASP A 881 -6.34 14.07 15.15
N GLN A 882 -6.81 14.42 16.35
CA GLN A 882 -6.28 15.49 17.19
C GLN A 882 -6.17 15.01 18.62
N GLU A 883 -5.09 15.37 19.30
CA GLU A 883 -4.91 15.11 20.72
C GLU A 883 -5.92 15.86 21.60
N ASN A 884 -6.44 15.17 22.62
CA ASN A 884 -7.40 15.73 23.58
C ASN A 884 -8.66 16.34 22.90
N ASP A 885 -9.14 15.72 21.81
CA ASP A 885 -10.32 16.18 21.09
C ASP A 885 -11.59 15.95 21.92
N ASN A 886 -12.36 17.01 22.14
CA ASN A 886 -13.59 16.97 22.95
C ASN A 886 -14.85 16.59 22.15
N LYS A 887 -14.68 16.15 20.90
CA LYS A 887 -15.76 15.63 20.04
C LYS A 887 -15.71 14.11 19.86
N VAL A 888 -14.78 13.43 20.52
CA VAL A 888 -14.72 11.96 20.54
C VAL A 888 -16.00 11.42 21.15
N ILE A 889 -16.65 10.49 20.45
CA ILE A 889 -17.93 9.90 20.86
C ILE A 889 -17.85 8.41 21.16
N GLY A 890 -16.68 7.80 20.95
CA GLY A 890 -16.39 6.45 21.41
C GLY A 890 -15.48 5.67 20.50
N ILE A 891 -15.58 4.36 20.66
CA ILE A 891 -14.73 3.38 20.00
C ILE A 891 -15.60 2.53 19.07
N VAL A 892 -15.15 2.33 17.83
CA VAL A 892 -15.83 1.49 16.84
C VAL A 892 -15.89 0.04 17.33
N ASP A 893 -17.05 -0.60 17.18
CA ASP A 893 -17.26 -2.03 17.43
C ASP A 893 -18.04 -2.66 16.27
N SER A 894 -17.60 -3.81 15.78
CA SER A 894 -18.11 -4.49 14.59
C SER A 894 -18.94 -5.74 14.90
N GLU A 895 -19.66 -5.71 16.04
CA GLU A 895 -20.78 -6.57 16.43
C GLU A 895 -20.46 -7.89 17.19
N ALA A 896 -20.89 -7.92 18.47
CA ALA A 896 -21.21 -9.08 19.33
C ALA A 896 -20.23 -10.27 19.45
N ILE A 897 -19.32 -10.24 20.44
CA ILE A 897 -18.45 -11.38 20.83
C ILE A 897 -19.04 -12.20 21.99
N PRO A 898 -19.17 -13.54 21.85
CA PRO A 898 -19.25 -14.46 22.98
C PRO A 898 -17.91 -15.18 23.23
N GLY A 899 -17.24 -14.85 24.34
CA GLY A 899 -16.17 -15.68 24.93
C GLY A 899 -14.72 -15.25 24.60
N PRO A 900 -13.82 -15.20 25.61
CA PRO A 900 -12.40 -14.92 25.40
C PRO A 900 -11.62 -16.21 25.16
N GLU A 901 -10.84 -16.30 24.07
CA GLU A 901 -9.58 -17.08 23.93
C GLU A 901 -9.04 -17.11 22.47
N VAL A 902 -8.98 -15.96 21.78
CA VAL A 902 -8.07 -15.80 20.61
C VAL A 902 -7.55 -14.36 20.54
N PRO A 903 -6.21 -14.13 20.61
CA PRO A 903 -5.64 -12.83 20.25
C PRO A 903 -5.75 -12.65 18.73
N ASP A 904 -6.39 -11.58 18.27
CA ASP A 904 -6.63 -11.39 16.83
C ASP A 904 -5.34 -10.98 16.09
N THR A 905 -4.87 -11.84 15.19
CA THR A 905 -3.66 -11.63 14.38
C THR A 905 -3.97 -11.11 12.98
N ARG A 906 -5.20 -10.66 12.71
CA ARG A 906 -5.61 -10.12 11.40
C ARG A 906 -5.40 -8.62 11.33
N ILE A 907 -4.25 -8.20 10.81
CA ILE A 907 -4.10 -6.86 10.23
C ILE A 907 -3.90 -7.01 8.71
N GLY A 908 -5.01 -6.93 7.97
CA GLY A 908 -5.00 -6.92 6.52
C GLY A 908 -6.32 -6.47 5.92
N ALA A 909 -6.30 -5.95 4.68
CA ALA A 909 -7.43 -5.24 4.06
C ALA A 909 -8.70 -6.08 3.79
N ASP A 910 -8.63 -7.40 4.01
CA ASP A 910 -9.75 -8.36 3.92
C ASP A 910 -10.39 -8.69 5.30
N ASP A 911 -10.00 -7.98 6.36
CA ASP A 911 -10.60 -8.17 7.69
C ASP A 911 -12.09 -7.72 7.68
N PRO A 912 -13.04 -8.62 7.98
CA PRO A 912 -14.48 -8.31 7.94
C PRO A 912 -14.92 -7.30 9.02
N THR A 913 -14.02 -6.85 9.90
CA THR A 913 -14.29 -5.78 10.87
C THR A 913 -14.13 -4.35 10.29
N PHE A 914 -13.67 -4.19 9.04
CA PHE A 914 -13.57 -2.87 8.40
C PHE A 914 -14.92 -2.32 7.91
N ILE A 915 -15.27 -1.10 8.33
CA ILE A 915 -16.38 -0.30 7.84
C ILE A 915 -15.88 0.73 6.81
N GLU A 916 -16.36 0.61 5.57
CA GLU A 916 -16.09 1.54 4.46
C GLU A 916 -16.63 2.96 4.69
N ASP A 917 -16.16 3.97 3.95
CA ASP A 917 -16.81 5.28 3.94
C ASP A 917 -18.23 5.18 3.38
N GLY A 918 -19.19 5.77 4.07
CA GLY A 918 -20.62 5.61 3.84
C GLY A 918 -21.23 4.35 4.46
N GLY A 919 -20.43 3.46 5.04
CA GLY A 919 -20.90 2.27 5.75
C GLY A 919 -21.49 2.60 7.12
N ASP A 920 -22.50 1.83 7.53
CA ASP A 920 -23.00 1.82 8.90
C ASP A 920 -21.97 1.19 9.84
N LEU A 921 -21.80 1.78 11.02
CA LEU A 921 -21.05 1.20 12.13
C LEU A 921 -21.81 1.33 13.45
N TYR A 922 -21.39 0.52 14.41
CA TYR A 922 -21.76 0.66 15.81
C TYR A 922 -20.59 1.28 16.57
N VAL A 923 -20.89 2.23 17.45
CA VAL A 923 -19.89 2.86 18.33
C VAL A 923 -20.27 2.56 19.77
N VAL A 924 -19.30 2.07 20.55
CA VAL A 924 -19.42 1.91 21.99
C VAL A 924 -19.22 3.28 22.62
N ILE A 925 -20.32 3.86 23.13
CA ILE A 925 -20.34 5.21 23.71
C ILE A 925 -20.15 5.17 25.23
N LEU A 926 -20.77 4.20 25.93
CA LEU A 926 -20.82 4.24 27.40
C LEU A 926 -20.99 2.86 28.06
N GLY A 927 -20.21 2.63 29.12
CA GLY A 927 -20.50 1.61 30.13
C GLY A 927 -20.20 0.17 29.70
N ALA A 928 -19.42 -0.02 28.65
CA ALA A 928 -19.06 -1.32 28.09
C ALA A 928 -17.55 -1.46 27.86
N TYR A 929 -17.14 -2.70 27.66
CA TYR A 929 -15.78 -3.09 27.31
C TYR A 929 -15.60 -2.97 25.79
N ALA A 930 -14.50 -2.38 25.34
CA ALA A 930 -14.08 -2.40 23.94
C ALA A 930 -12.56 -2.54 23.86
N HIS A 931 -12.04 -3.20 22.84
CA HIS A 931 -10.62 -3.09 22.51
C HIS A 931 -10.39 -1.77 21.77
N CYS A 932 -9.25 -1.13 21.99
CA CYS A 932 -8.92 0.20 21.49
C CYS A 932 -7.53 0.18 20.85
N LYS A 933 -7.37 0.84 19.69
CA LYS A 933 -6.06 1.21 19.17
C LYS A 933 -5.44 2.25 20.08
N VAL A 934 -4.20 2.04 20.50
CA VAL A 934 -3.48 2.99 21.35
C VAL A 934 -2.08 3.30 20.84
N ASP A 935 -1.59 4.47 21.22
CA ASP A 935 -0.27 4.99 20.91
C ASP A 935 0.45 5.38 22.20
N ALA A 936 1.43 4.56 22.58
CA ALA A 936 2.33 4.72 23.71
C ALA A 936 3.71 5.27 23.28
N THR A 937 3.83 5.87 22.08
CA THR A 937 5.10 6.40 21.58
C THR A 937 5.62 7.58 22.41
N GLU A 938 4.72 8.39 22.98
CA GLU A 938 5.09 9.52 23.85
C GLU A 938 5.20 9.16 25.34
N ALA A 939 4.42 8.19 25.81
CA ALA A 939 4.44 7.72 27.20
C ALA A 939 3.85 6.29 27.31
N PRO A 940 4.43 5.41 28.17
CA PRO A 940 3.88 4.08 28.43
C PRO A 940 2.48 4.15 29.04
N ILE A 941 1.61 3.23 28.60
CA ILE A 941 0.25 3.04 29.11
C ILE A 941 0.27 1.87 30.11
N GLU A 942 -0.19 2.11 31.33
CA GLU A 942 -0.34 1.12 32.38
C GLU A 942 -1.82 0.84 32.67
N VAL A 943 -2.11 -0.32 33.26
CA VAL A 943 -3.48 -0.71 33.62
C VAL A 943 -4.09 0.28 34.62
N GLY A 944 -5.24 0.86 34.27
CA GLY A 944 -5.95 1.85 35.06
C GLY A 944 -5.71 3.31 34.64
N ASP A 945 -4.75 3.56 33.73
CA ASP A 945 -4.53 4.90 33.15
C ASP A 945 -5.78 5.39 32.40
N LEU A 946 -6.02 6.71 32.47
CA LEU A 946 -7.03 7.37 31.65
C LEU A 946 -6.52 7.54 30.23
N LEU A 947 -7.40 7.35 29.25
CA LEU A 947 -7.09 7.46 27.82
C LEU A 947 -7.86 8.61 27.16
N THR A 948 -7.18 9.31 26.26
CA THR A 948 -7.69 10.42 25.42
C THR A 948 -7.25 10.21 23.97
N SER A 949 -7.78 10.96 23.00
CA SER A 949 -7.35 10.80 21.59
C SER A 949 -5.89 11.20 21.39
N SER A 950 -5.22 10.54 20.44
CA SER A 950 -3.86 10.84 19.99
C SER A 950 -3.85 11.78 18.78
N ASN A 951 -2.67 12.33 18.45
CA ASN A 951 -2.40 12.95 17.14
C ASN A 951 -2.23 11.90 16.03
N ASN A 952 -2.07 10.63 16.39
CA ASN A 952 -2.11 9.49 15.48
C ASN A 952 -3.58 9.08 15.23
N PRO A 953 -4.13 9.26 14.02
CA PRO A 953 -5.56 9.11 13.77
C PRO A 953 -6.12 7.75 14.20
N GLY A 954 -7.27 7.77 14.87
CA GLY A 954 -7.95 6.57 15.35
C GLY A 954 -7.35 5.92 16.60
N HIS A 955 -6.24 6.42 17.12
CA HIS A 955 -5.59 5.87 18.32
C HIS A 955 -5.89 6.74 19.55
N ALA A 956 -6.04 6.10 20.71
CA ALA A 956 -5.98 6.79 22.00
C ALA A 956 -4.54 6.80 22.55
N LYS A 957 -4.23 7.68 23.50
CA LYS A 957 -2.98 7.69 24.27
C LYS A 957 -3.25 8.00 25.74
N LYS A 958 -2.24 7.82 26.59
CA LYS A 958 -2.29 8.18 28.01
C LYS A 958 -2.64 9.67 28.19
N ALA A 959 -3.71 9.95 28.92
CA ALA A 959 -4.16 11.30 29.22
C ALA A 959 -3.28 11.91 30.32
N THR A 960 -2.30 12.74 29.93
CA THR A 960 -1.36 13.40 30.84
C THR A 960 -1.90 14.69 31.47
N ASP A 961 -2.86 15.37 30.81
CA ASP A 961 -3.63 16.51 31.31
C ASP A 961 -5.12 16.36 30.89
N PRO A 962 -5.94 15.62 31.67
CA PRO A 962 -7.27 15.20 31.24
C PRO A 962 -8.27 16.37 31.20
N LYS A 963 -8.71 16.75 30.00
CA LYS A 963 -9.74 17.78 29.79
C LYS A 963 -11.15 17.17 29.83
N LEU A 964 -12.09 17.90 30.39
CA LEU A 964 -13.51 17.49 30.41
C LEU A 964 -14.03 17.37 28.96
N GLY A 965 -14.65 16.25 28.59
CA GLY A 965 -15.06 15.95 27.23
C GLY A 965 -14.02 15.21 26.36
N SER A 966 -12.74 15.08 26.76
CA SER A 966 -11.71 14.39 25.95
C SER A 966 -11.34 12.99 26.44
N ILE A 967 -11.96 12.51 27.52
CA ILE A 967 -11.65 11.21 28.12
C ILE A 967 -12.53 10.13 27.53
N ILE A 968 -11.89 9.09 27.00
CA ILE A 968 -12.53 7.97 26.30
C ILE A 968 -12.86 6.84 27.28
N GLY A 969 -11.95 6.59 28.23
CA GLY A 969 -12.08 5.47 29.15
C GLY A 969 -10.80 5.21 29.96
N LYS A 970 -10.71 4.00 30.51
CA LYS A 970 -9.51 3.52 31.23
C LYS A 970 -8.90 2.30 30.54
N ALA A 971 -7.57 2.28 30.44
CA ALA A 971 -6.81 1.11 30.01
C ALA A 971 -7.04 -0.06 30.97
N LEU A 972 -7.29 -1.25 30.42
CA LEU A 972 -7.39 -2.52 31.17
C LEU A 972 -6.17 -3.42 30.93
N GLU A 973 -5.36 -3.13 29.91
CA GLU A 973 -4.12 -3.80 29.54
C GLU A 973 -3.01 -2.76 29.32
N PRO A 974 -1.73 -3.09 29.56
CA PRO A 974 -0.61 -2.15 29.40
C PRO A 974 0.00 -2.18 27.99
N LEU A 975 0.71 -1.11 27.63
CA LEU A 975 1.59 -1.02 26.46
C LEU A 975 2.81 -0.15 26.78
N GLU A 976 4.01 -0.73 26.71
CA GLU A 976 5.25 -0.05 27.14
C GLU A 976 5.76 1.01 26.14
N GLN A 977 5.65 0.77 24.83
CA GLN A 977 6.08 1.73 23.80
C GLN A 977 5.44 1.43 22.44
N GLY A 978 5.29 2.46 21.61
CA GLY A 978 4.80 2.35 20.23
C GLY A 978 3.28 2.23 20.13
N THR A 979 2.76 1.81 18.98
CA THR A 979 1.32 1.57 18.79
C THR A 979 0.93 0.13 19.10
N GLY A 980 -0.29 -0.07 19.57
CA GLY A 980 -0.81 -1.39 19.93
C GLY A 980 -2.33 -1.40 20.02
N TYR A 981 -2.86 -2.52 20.48
CA TYR A 981 -4.30 -2.78 20.59
C TYR A 981 -4.57 -3.38 21.96
N ILE A 982 -5.31 -2.65 22.81
CA ILE A 982 -5.48 -2.99 24.22
C ILE A 982 -6.95 -2.93 24.64
N ALA A 983 -7.33 -3.73 25.63
CA ALA A 983 -8.62 -3.65 26.28
C ALA A 983 -8.83 -2.29 27.00
N VAL A 984 -10.02 -1.69 26.85
CA VAL A 984 -10.41 -0.41 27.46
C VAL A 984 -11.83 -0.50 28.02
N PHE A 985 -12.03 0.05 29.22
CA PHE A 985 -13.37 0.29 29.76
C PHE A 985 -13.86 1.67 29.31
N VAL A 986 -14.84 1.71 28.41
CA VAL A 986 -15.31 2.94 27.77
C VAL A 986 -16.29 3.68 28.68
N ASN A 987 -15.94 4.91 29.05
CA ASN A 987 -16.73 5.74 29.94
C ASN A 987 -16.45 7.22 29.63
N ILE A 988 -17.14 7.72 28.60
CA ILE A 988 -16.96 9.07 28.07
C ILE A 988 -17.62 10.09 29.00
N GLN A 989 -16.89 11.15 29.36
CA GLN A 989 -17.26 12.14 30.40
C GLN A 989 -17.45 13.56 29.85
#